data_AF-A0A409X1H2-F1
#
_entry.id   AF-A0A409X1H2-F1
#
_cell.length_a   1.000
_cell.length_b   1.000
_cell.length_c   1.000
_cell.angle_alpha   90.00
_cell.angle_beta   90.00
_cell.angle_gamma   90.00
#
_symmetry.space_group_name_H-M   'P 1'
#
loop_
_entity.id
_entity.type
_entity.pdbx_description
1 polymer ?
#
loop_
_entity_poly.entity_id
_entity_poly.type
_entity_poly.pdbx_seq_one_letter_code
_entity_poly.pdbx_strand_id
1 'polypeptide(L)'
;MSNNNNLDPYTAQAQNNDVTPQEKIAGLKEIIKSTETAMLTSRSADGQFHSRAMSPVNPNNVSHKFEEIQHDSHVNVSFLNPTTTSWASFSGKAKVIQDRDEIKKYWSTATSAWFGDLKDGVHKGDSNDPRVALIQVIPDEIRYWYPTKGKVGRAIAIGVDAMTGKTSSPGELRTITSDECLYPAPISNHRANMTEESYQVANLDNMPSSNADRRSSTGIFSMPPEIWSAIFEFSKSMTDDDPLYEEGRIPPKVSFELSASHTCPFFRAVALGTPGLWTSLQINGSCSLEWVSECIGRSGSCWLDIIVEIGEHFPLDVDDLNVMMNLIVPHSRRWRSLSLSSPYEPAHNSIVALLGSSPAPGLRYLSLNVNDVEKPDQNAIDSHVSNPQIFEDGTPRLNFVRLRGLAPHLFRPRLETLETLHLDHIGHIPILYSTFRGVITQSPFLEHLSVYGDIISRNTWPGRADIIQLLKLRSLRVCGVGGEMYSGLLLGIDTPQLESLTLKDAQEEDLDPLWDLNDNTRYPKLTQLIFTNFDFSEVTYKRLCETFQEITLFSVLHSSIAESPLANLLMAGTVVGQNGLFIPWPKLRDVSFSFDGTNKEQELIQNVAEIRKERGCGLSRFLLRICSDDDEEYPEKIEIHNDVVCQYYSGIDMWPHRRTYIDYDDTLFP
;
A
#
# COMPACT_ATOMS: atom_id res chain seq x y z
N MET A 1 12.58 53.09 -6.79
CA MET A 1 12.19 52.13 -7.84
C MET A 1 12.25 50.75 -7.22
N SER A 2 11.11 50.22 -6.78
CA SER A 2 11.00 48.84 -6.29
C SER A 2 10.86 47.92 -7.51
N ASN A 3 11.88 47.10 -7.76
CA ASN A 3 11.82 46.02 -8.73
C ASN A 3 10.76 45.02 -8.28
N ASN A 4 9.66 44.94 -9.04
CA ASN A 4 8.61 43.97 -8.84
C ASN A 4 9.12 42.63 -9.41
N ASN A 5 9.88 41.87 -8.61
CA ASN A 5 10.27 40.51 -8.98
C ASN A 5 8.99 39.66 -9.04
N ASN A 6 8.69 39.11 -10.21
CA ASN A 6 7.54 38.23 -10.40
C ASN A 6 7.72 36.98 -9.52
N LEU A 7 6.90 36.86 -8.46
CA LEU A 7 7.01 35.82 -7.44
C LEU A 7 6.57 34.43 -7.95
N ASP A 8 6.03 34.36 -9.17
CA ASP A 8 5.66 33.11 -9.84
C ASP A 8 6.22 33.07 -11.28
N PRO A 9 7.52 32.72 -11.43
CA PRO A 9 8.15 32.60 -12.75
C PRO A 9 7.60 31.42 -13.56
N TYR A 10 6.98 30.43 -12.91
CA TYR A 10 6.44 29.24 -13.56
C TYR A 10 5.16 29.57 -14.34
N THR A 11 4.18 30.20 -13.70
CA THR A 11 2.92 30.60 -14.37
C THR A 11 3.21 31.59 -15.49
N ALA A 12 4.14 32.54 -15.27
CA ALA A 12 4.53 33.53 -16.27
C ALA A 12 5.16 32.93 -17.54
N GLN A 13 5.86 31.80 -17.41
CA GLN A 13 6.46 31.10 -18.54
C GLN A 13 5.52 30.07 -19.19
N ALA A 14 4.62 29.48 -18.40
CA ALA A 14 3.66 28.50 -18.88
C ALA A 14 2.45 29.13 -19.59
N GLN A 15 2.07 30.35 -19.21
CA GLN A 15 0.92 31.03 -19.79
C GLN A 15 1.16 31.33 -21.27
N ASN A 16 0.33 30.75 -22.15
CA ASN A 16 0.36 31.05 -23.57
C ASN A 16 -0.91 31.81 -24.00
N ASN A 17 -0.75 33.12 -24.23
CA ASN A 17 -1.83 34.01 -24.70
C ASN A 17 -1.83 34.22 -26.22
N ASP A 18 -0.85 33.68 -26.95
CA ASP A 18 -0.68 33.88 -28.40
C ASP A 18 -1.44 32.83 -29.25
N VAL A 19 -2.19 31.93 -28.60
CA VAL A 19 -2.98 30.86 -29.24
C VAL A 19 -4.36 31.36 -29.61
N THR A 20 -4.81 31.08 -30.84
CA THR A 20 -6.14 31.52 -31.30
C THR A 20 -7.27 30.83 -30.52
N PRO A 21 -8.46 31.46 -30.38
CA PRO A 21 -9.61 30.82 -29.72
C PRO A 21 -9.96 29.44 -30.30
N GLN A 22 -9.82 29.25 -31.62
CA GLN A 22 -10.08 27.97 -32.30
C GLN A 22 -9.09 26.89 -31.87
N GLU A 23 -7.81 27.21 -31.78
CA GLU A 23 -6.77 26.29 -31.30
C GLU A 23 -6.91 26.00 -29.81
N LYS A 24 -7.36 26.99 -29.02
CA LYS A 24 -7.68 26.78 -27.61
C LYS A 24 -8.80 25.75 -27.45
N ILE A 25 -9.90 25.95 -28.18
CA ILE A 25 -11.05 25.03 -28.19
C ILE A 25 -10.66 23.64 -28.69
N ALA A 26 -9.80 23.53 -29.71
CA ALA A 26 -9.32 22.25 -30.22
C ALA A 26 -8.53 21.47 -29.17
N GLY A 27 -7.56 22.10 -28.49
CA GLY A 27 -6.77 21.47 -27.45
C GLY A 27 -7.60 21.07 -26.22
N LEU A 28 -8.59 21.90 -25.85
CA LEU A 28 -9.53 21.55 -24.79
C LEU A 28 -10.37 20.31 -25.12
N LYS A 29 -10.85 20.19 -26.37
CA LYS A 29 -11.60 19.01 -26.83
C LYS A 29 -10.79 17.72 -26.77
N GLU A 30 -9.48 17.79 -27.01
CA GLU A 30 -8.59 16.64 -26.89
C GLU A 30 -8.51 16.14 -25.44
N ILE A 31 -8.39 17.06 -24.47
CA ILE A 31 -8.39 16.73 -23.05
C ILE A 31 -9.70 16.06 -22.65
N ILE A 32 -10.85 16.67 -22.98
CA ILE A 32 -12.18 16.12 -22.63
C ILE A 32 -12.39 14.74 -23.25
N LYS A 33 -11.99 14.53 -24.52
CA LYS A 33 -12.12 13.22 -25.19
C LYS A 33 -11.24 12.13 -24.57
N SER A 34 -10.11 12.52 -23.96
CA SER A 34 -9.17 11.59 -23.34
C SER A 34 -9.55 11.20 -21.90
N THR A 35 -10.60 11.80 -21.34
CA THR A 35 -11.04 11.60 -19.96
C THR A 35 -12.46 11.03 -19.93
N GLU A 36 -12.64 9.87 -19.28
CA GLU A 36 -13.93 9.18 -19.20
C GLU A 36 -14.85 9.77 -18.13
N THR A 37 -14.30 10.44 -17.11
CA THR A 37 -15.04 11.01 -15.99
C THR A 37 -14.59 12.44 -15.70
N ALA A 38 -15.55 13.30 -15.35
CA ALA A 38 -15.36 14.65 -14.86
C ALA A 38 -15.77 14.76 -13.39
N MET A 39 -15.20 15.70 -12.64
CA MET A 39 -15.62 15.99 -11.26
C MET A 39 -16.42 17.29 -11.25
N LEU A 40 -17.71 17.22 -10.90
CA LEU A 40 -18.57 18.38 -10.68
C LEU A 40 -18.49 18.79 -9.20
N THR A 41 -18.08 20.02 -8.95
CA THR A 41 -18.04 20.63 -7.62
C THR A 41 -19.13 21.70 -7.50
N SER A 42 -20.02 21.52 -6.53
CA SER A 42 -21.09 22.45 -6.17
C SER A 42 -20.99 22.85 -4.70
N ARG A 43 -21.67 23.94 -4.32
CA ARG A 43 -21.67 24.46 -2.95
C ARG A 43 -23.01 24.22 -2.27
N SER A 44 -23.01 23.63 -1.08
CA SER A 44 -24.21 23.43 -0.27
C SER A 44 -24.58 24.68 0.54
N ALA A 45 -25.81 24.70 1.06
CA ALA A 45 -26.37 25.86 1.77
C ALA A 45 -25.65 26.21 3.08
N ASP A 46 -24.94 25.25 3.68
CA ASP A 46 -24.07 25.44 4.84
C ASP A 46 -22.65 25.92 4.45
N GLY A 47 -22.39 26.09 3.15
CA GLY A 47 -21.16 26.64 2.60
C GLY A 47 -20.08 25.62 2.26
N GLN A 48 -20.32 24.31 2.45
CA GLN A 48 -19.38 23.24 2.09
C GLN A 48 -19.32 23.03 0.57
N PHE A 49 -18.20 22.51 0.07
CA PHE A 49 -18.05 22.12 -1.33
C PHE A 49 -18.13 20.61 -1.47
N HIS A 50 -18.96 20.12 -2.38
CA HIS A 50 -19.11 18.70 -2.67
C HIS A 50 -18.71 18.41 -4.11
N SER A 51 -17.68 17.58 -4.30
CA SER A 51 -17.24 17.11 -5.61
C SER A 51 -17.77 15.71 -5.90
N ARG A 52 -18.29 15.50 -7.12
CA ARG A 52 -18.92 14.23 -7.53
C ARG A 52 -18.46 13.82 -8.92
N ALA A 53 -18.12 12.55 -9.08
CA ALA A 53 -17.81 11.97 -10.38
C ALA A 53 -19.05 12.01 -11.28
N MET A 54 -18.86 12.47 -12.51
CA MET A 54 -19.88 12.62 -13.54
C MET A 54 -19.28 12.18 -14.87
N SER A 55 -19.91 11.24 -15.57
CA SER A 55 -19.55 11.01 -16.97
C SER A 55 -19.95 12.25 -17.78
N PRO A 56 -19.08 12.77 -18.66
CA PRO A 56 -19.50 13.77 -19.63
C PRO A 56 -20.64 13.13 -20.45
N VAL A 57 -21.81 13.77 -20.45
CA VAL A 57 -23.05 13.34 -21.15
C VAL A 57 -24.04 12.44 -20.37
N ASN A 58 -23.81 12.03 -19.11
CA ASN A 58 -24.85 11.24 -18.39
C ASN A 58 -25.78 12.08 -17.47
N PRO A 59 -27.10 12.17 -17.76
CA PRO A 59 -28.09 12.71 -16.83
C PRO A 59 -28.35 11.72 -15.68
N ASN A 60 -28.40 12.18 -14.42
CA ASN A 60 -28.90 11.40 -13.28
C ASN A 60 -29.53 12.33 -12.22
N ASN A 61 -30.84 12.18 -11.93
CA ASN A 61 -31.70 13.13 -11.19
C ASN A 61 -31.97 12.73 -9.72
N VAL A 62 -31.16 11.86 -9.11
CA VAL A 62 -31.40 11.37 -7.73
C VAL A 62 -30.25 11.68 -6.77
N SER A 63 -29.69 12.90 -6.79
CA SER A 63 -28.72 13.29 -5.76
C SER A 63 -28.89 14.73 -5.27
N HIS A 64 -28.47 15.00 -4.03
CA HIS A 64 -28.51 16.31 -3.36
C HIS A 64 -27.86 17.46 -4.16
N LYS A 65 -27.12 17.16 -5.25
CA LYS A 65 -26.53 18.15 -6.16
C LYS A 65 -27.54 19.10 -6.80
N PHE A 66 -28.79 18.69 -6.98
CA PHE A 66 -29.81 19.57 -7.56
C PHE A 66 -30.25 20.66 -6.59
N GLU A 67 -30.38 20.33 -5.30
CA GLU A 67 -30.70 21.28 -4.24
C GLU A 67 -29.54 22.28 -4.07
N GLU A 68 -28.30 21.80 -4.17
CA GLU A 68 -27.09 22.63 -4.14
C GLU A 68 -27.01 23.57 -5.36
N ILE A 69 -27.25 23.07 -6.59
CA ILE A 69 -27.24 23.90 -7.81
C ILE A 69 -28.41 24.90 -7.82
N GLN A 70 -29.56 24.56 -7.25
CA GLN A 70 -30.67 25.50 -7.05
C GLN A 70 -30.34 26.57 -6.01
N HIS A 71 -29.55 26.24 -4.99
CA HIS A 71 -29.09 27.17 -3.96
C HIS A 71 -28.00 28.12 -4.48
N ASP A 72 -26.96 27.56 -5.10
CA ASP A 72 -25.87 28.30 -5.73
C ASP A 72 -25.54 27.67 -7.09
N SER A 73 -25.88 28.39 -8.15
CA SER A 73 -25.61 27.93 -9.52
C SER A 73 -24.12 27.91 -9.88
N HIS A 74 -23.23 28.52 -9.09
CA HIS A 74 -21.80 28.51 -9.39
C HIS A 74 -21.19 27.15 -9.11
N VAL A 75 -20.61 26.56 -10.15
CA VAL A 75 -20.00 25.23 -10.10
C VAL A 75 -18.63 25.24 -10.76
N ASN A 76 -17.82 24.23 -10.42
CA ASN A 76 -16.63 23.89 -11.18
C ASN A 76 -16.78 22.48 -11.77
N VAL A 77 -16.38 22.29 -13.04
CA VAL A 77 -16.21 20.96 -13.62
C VAL A 77 -14.74 20.77 -13.96
N SER A 78 -14.10 19.78 -13.35
CA SER A 78 -12.68 19.51 -13.58
C SER A 78 -12.45 18.15 -14.23
N PHE A 79 -11.46 18.11 -15.12
CA PHE A 79 -10.96 16.94 -15.83
C PHE A 79 -9.48 16.77 -15.51
N LEU A 80 -9.03 15.54 -15.31
CA LEU A 80 -7.62 15.19 -15.14
C LEU A 80 -7.34 13.90 -15.91
N ASN A 81 -6.31 13.93 -16.75
CA ASN A 81 -5.76 12.74 -17.38
C ASN A 81 -4.40 12.43 -16.71
N PRO A 82 -4.28 11.40 -15.85
CA PRO A 82 -3.03 11.09 -15.15
C PRO A 82 -1.92 10.65 -16.10
N THR A 83 -2.26 10.05 -17.25
CA THR A 83 -1.31 9.53 -18.24
C THR A 83 -0.58 10.64 -19.00
N THR A 84 -1.27 11.71 -19.36
CA THR A 84 -0.70 12.87 -20.08
C THR A 84 -0.43 14.05 -19.14
N THR A 85 -0.94 14.00 -17.91
CA THR A 85 -1.02 15.08 -16.90
C THR A 85 -1.84 16.29 -17.35
N SER A 86 -2.56 16.21 -18.46
CA SER A 86 -3.45 17.29 -18.90
C SER A 86 -4.62 17.42 -17.94
N TRP A 87 -5.06 18.65 -17.71
CA TRP A 87 -6.23 18.93 -16.89
C TRP A 87 -6.98 20.12 -17.45
N ALA A 88 -8.27 20.17 -17.20
CA ALA A 88 -9.12 21.31 -17.54
C ALA A 88 -10.07 21.60 -16.37
N SER A 89 -10.33 22.88 -16.12
CA SER A 89 -11.21 23.36 -15.06
C SER A 89 -12.16 24.39 -15.65
N PHE A 90 -13.46 24.09 -15.60
CA PHE A 90 -14.54 24.92 -16.09
C PHE A 90 -15.20 25.57 -14.90
N SER A 91 -15.04 26.87 -14.73
CA SER A 91 -15.74 27.64 -13.71
C SER A 91 -16.91 28.36 -14.37
N GLY A 92 -18.12 28.18 -13.85
CA GLY A 92 -19.29 28.82 -14.44
C GLY A 92 -20.60 28.49 -13.74
N LYS A 93 -21.71 28.62 -14.46
CA LYS A 93 -23.05 28.45 -13.91
C LYS A 93 -23.74 27.20 -14.44
N ALA A 94 -24.26 26.38 -13.53
CA ALA A 94 -25.05 25.20 -13.84
C ALA A 94 -26.54 25.52 -13.96
N LYS A 95 -27.21 24.84 -14.90
CA LYS A 95 -28.66 24.80 -15.03
C LYS A 95 -29.13 23.36 -15.19
N VAL A 96 -30.24 23.04 -14.54
CA VAL A 96 -30.89 21.74 -14.63
C VAL A 96 -31.91 21.76 -15.78
N ILE A 97 -31.83 20.78 -16.68
CA ILE A 97 -32.72 20.62 -17.84
C ILE A 97 -33.49 19.31 -17.67
N GLN A 98 -34.82 19.40 -17.64
CA GLN A 98 -35.74 18.27 -17.57
C GLN A 98 -36.54 18.07 -18.88
N ASP A 99 -36.19 18.81 -19.93
CA ASP A 99 -36.79 18.70 -21.26
C ASP A 99 -36.48 17.33 -21.86
N ARG A 100 -37.53 16.60 -22.24
CA ARG A 100 -37.41 15.21 -22.71
C ARG A 100 -36.81 15.11 -24.10
N ASP A 101 -37.02 16.11 -24.94
CA ASP A 101 -36.46 16.11 -26.29
C ASP A 101 -34.98 16.46 -26.27
N GLU A 102 -34.52 17.28 -25.31
CA GLU A 102 -33.08 17.45 -25.07
C GLU A 102 -32.44 16.22 -24.43
N ILE A 103 -33.06 15.62 -23.41
CA ILE A 103 -32.56 14.39 -22.77
C ILE A 103 -32.34 13.27 -23.81
N LYS A 104 -33.28 13.08 -24.74
CA LYS A 104 -33.18 12.06 -25.80
C LYS A 104 -31.96 12.23 -26.70
N LYS A 105 -31.48 13.46 -26.94
CA LYS A 105 -30.29 13.69 -27.79
C LYS A 105 -29.00 13.18 -27.18
N TYR A 106 -28.96 13.06 -25.86
CA TYR A 106 -27.79 12.67 -25.07
C TYR A 106 -27.97 11.32 -24.36
N TRP A 107 -29.11 10.66 -24.56
CA TRP A 107 -29.42 9.37 -23.94
C TRP A 107 -28.77 8.20 -24.70
N SER A 108 -28.22 7.23 -23.96
CA SER A 108 -27.65 6.00 -24.50
C SER A 108 -28.13 4.76 -23.74
N THR A 109 -28.02 3.57 -24.33
CA THR A 109 -28.34 2.29 -23.65
C THR A 109 -27.42 2.01 -22.46
N ALA A 110 -26.20 2.55 -22.43
CA ALA A 110 -25.32 2.47 -21.27
C ALA A 110 -25.83 3.35 -20.11
N THR A 111 -26.53 4.44 -20.41
CA THR A 111 -27.10 5.37 -19.41
C THR A 111 -28.27 4.74 -18.64
N SER A 112 -29.05 3.84 -19.26
CA SER A 112 -30.19 3.20 -18.58
C SER A 112 -29.80 2.29 -17.41
N ALA A 113 -28.58 1.73 -17.42
CA ALA A 113 -28.09 0.86 -16.35
C ALA A 113 -28.06 1.56 -14.98
N TRP A 114 -27.87 2.88 -14.96
CA TRP A 114 -27.75 3.68 -13.74
C TRP A 114 -29.08 4.08 -13.09
N PHE A 115 -30.21 3.76 -13.71
CA PHE A 115 -31.54 4.12 -13.21
C PHE A 115 -32.37 2.91 -12.76
N GLY A 116 -32.23 1.79 -13.47
CA GLY A 116 -33.03 0.58 -13.25
C GLY A 116 -34.54 0.78 -13.48
N ASP A 117 -35.25 -0.31 -13.77
CA ASP A 117 -36.72 -0.32 -13.81
C ASP A 117 -37.26 -0.64 -12.41
N LEU A 118 -37.98 0.29 -11.78
CA LEU A 118 -38.62 0.10 -10.48
C LEU A 118 -39.92 -0.72 -10.56
N LYS A 119 -40.35 -1.12 -11.76
CA LYS A 119 -41.57 -1.92 -12.05
C LYS A 119 -42.88 -1.29 -11.55
N ASP A 120 -42.89 0.02 -11.29
CA ASP A 120 -44.07 0.78 -10.85
C ASP A 120 -44.86 1.40 -12.01
N GLY A 121 -44.41 1.16 -13.25
CA GLY A 121 -45.03 1.65 -14.48
C GLY A 121 -44.69 3.10 -14.84
N VAL A 122 -43.96 3.82 -13.98
CA VAL A 122 -43.59 5.24 -14.16
C VAL A 122 -42.06 5.41 -14.26
N HIS A 123 -41.30 4.70 -13.43
CA HIS A 123 -39.85 4.78 -13.32
C HIS A 123 -39.18 3.57 -14.00
N LYS A 124 -39.15 3.62 -15.33
CA LYS A 124 -38.74 2.50 -16.18
C LYS A 124 -37.24 2.44 -16.48
N GLY A 125 -36.46 3.41 -16.01
CA GLY A 125 -35.03 3.52 -16.35
C GLY A 125 -34.78 3.82 -17.82
N ASP A 126 -35.76 4.43 -18.52
CA ASP A 126 -35.65 4.86 -19.91
C ASP A 126 -35.57 6.40 -20.03
N SER A 127 -35.40 6.92 -21.25
CA SER A 127 -35.25 8.38 -21.48
C SER A 127 -36.47 9.22 -21.05
N ASN A 128 -37.62 8.60 -20.84
CA ASN A 128 -38.84 9.26 -20.35
C ASN A 128 -38.97 9.18 -18.82
N ASP A 129 -38.08 8.48 -18.13
CA ASP A 129 -38.12 8.34 -16.68
C ASP A 129 -38.00 9.71 -15.99
N PRO A 130 -38.94 10.08 -15.09
CA PRO A 130 -38.93 11.39 -14.45
C PRO A 130 -37.67 11.66 -13.62
N ARG A 131 -36.94 10.60 -13.22
CA ARG A 131 -35.64 10.67 -12.54
C ARG A 131 -34.47 10.99 -13.48
N VAL A 132 -34.70 11.37 -14.73
CA VAL A 132 -33.63 11.77 -15.66
C VAL A 132 -33.62 13.29 -15.84
N ALA A 133 -32.45 13.92 -15.64
CA ALA A 133 -32.22 15.34 -15.93
C ALA A 133 -30.76 15.62 -16.31
N LEU A 134 -30.57 16.55 -17.23
CA LEU A 134 -29.25 17.02 -17.66
C LEU A 134 -28.80 18.21 -16.79
N ILE A 135 -27.51 18.27 -16.46
CA ILE A 135 -26.88 19.46 -15.90
C ILE A 135 -26.08 20.11 -17.03
N GLN A 136 -26.54 21.28 -17.46
CA GLN A 136 -25.82 22.12 -18.41
C GLN A 136 -24.95 23.11 -17.64
N VAL A 137 -23.65 23.12 -17.91
CA VAL A 137 -22.73 24.13 -17.35
C VAL A 137 -22.35 25.12 -18.43
N ILE A 138 -22.59 26.41 -18.16
CA ILE A 138 -22.19 27.53 -19.00
C ILE A 138 -20.94 28.13 -18.37
N PRO A 139 -19.74 27.94 -18.95
CA PRO A 139 -18.49 28.40 -18.36
C PRO A 139 -18.31 29.91 -18.49
N ASP A 140 -17.94 30.56 -17.40
CA ASP A 140 -17.46 31.95 -17.37
C ASP A 140 -15.93 32.00 -17.66
N GLU A 141 -15.20 30.95 -17.24
CA GLU A 141 -13.78 30.80 -17.51
C GLU A 141 -13.43 29.31 -17.62
N ILE A 142 -12.55 28.96 -18.56
CA ILE A 142 -11.96 27.63 -18.66
C ILE A 142 -10.45 27.77 -18.57
N ARG A 143 -9.82 27.14 -17.58
CA ARG A 143 -8.36 27.03 -17.48
C ARG A 143 -7.94 25.60 -17.73
N TYR A 144 -6.90 25.40 -18.51
CA TYR A 144 -6.43 24.05 -18.77
C TYR A 144 -4.93 24.00 -19.08
N TRP A 145 -4.33 22.87 -18.74
CA TRP A 145 -2.94 22.55 -19.03
C TRP A 145 -2.85 21.67 -20.27
N TYR A 146 -2.16 22.16 -21.30
CA TYR A 146 -1.95 21.48 -22.56
C TYR A 146 -0.48 21.04 -22.70
N PRO A 147 -0.18 19.73 -22.72
CA PRO A 147 1.19 19.24 -22.89
C PRO A 147 1.67 19.46 -24.33
N THR A 148 2.82 20.11 -24.52
CA THR A 148 3.39 20.40 -25.86
C THR A 148 4.53 19.46 -26.24
N LYS A 149 4.96 18.59 -25.32
CA LYS A 149 5.99 17.57 -25.53
C LYS A 149 5.49 16.19 -25.09
N GLY A 150 5.84 15.15 -25.85
CA GLY A 150 5.62 13.76 -25.43
C GLY A 150 6.44 13.40 -24.17
N LYS A 151 6.12 12.26 -23.54
CA LYS A 151 6.67 11.85 -22.22
C LYS A 151 8.20 11.97 -22.13
N VAL A 152 8.93 11.48 -23.15
CA VAL A 152 10.41 11.54 -23.21
C VAL A 152 10.93 12.97 -23.42
N GLY A 153 10.28 13.75 -24.29
CA GLY A 153 10.67 15.14 -24.56
C GLY A 153 10.47 16.06 -23.35
N ARG A 154 9.50 15.75 -22.48
CA ARG A 154 9.27 16.45 -21.21
C ARG A 154 10.37 16.17 -20.19
N ALA A 155 10.77 14.91 -20.04
CA ALA A 155 11.87 14.53 -19.14
C ALA A 155 13.20 15.21 -19.54
N ILE A 156 13.50 15.25 -20.84
CA ILE A 156 14.70 15.93 -21.38
C ILE A 156 14.64 17.44 -21.14
N ALA A 157 13.49 18.08 -21.38
CA ALA A 157 13.32 19.52 -21.16
C ALA A 157 13.50 19.90 -19.69
N ILE A 158 12.86 19.15 -18.78
CA ILE A 158 12.98 19.35 -17.34
C ILE A 158 14.43 19.14 -16.89
N GLY A 159 15.13 18.12 -17.40
CA GLY A 159 16.53 17.85 -17.07
C GLY A 159 17.50 18.95 -17.54
N VAL A 160 17.36 19.44 -18.76
CA VAL A 160 18.21 20.51 -19.33
C VAL A 160 17.99 21.84 -18.59
N ASP A 161 16.74 22.16 -18.27
CA ASP A 161 16.41 23.43 -17.61
C ASP A 161 16.79 23.43 -16.12
N ALA A 162 16.68 22.28 -15.44
CA ALA A 162 17.20 22.09 -14.08
C ALA A 162 18.73 22.27 -14.01
N MET A 163 19.49 21.75 -14.98
CA MET A 163 20.95 21.93 -15.05
C MET A 163 21.36 23.38 -15.38
N THR A 164 20.51 24.15 -16.05
CA THR A 164 20.81 25.53 -16.45
C THR A 164 20.20 26.59 -15.53
N GLY A 165 19.48 26.18 -14.47
CA GLY A 165 18.79 27.08 -13.55
C GLY A 165 17.66 27.88 -14.19
N LYS A 166 17.16 27.44 -15.35
CA LYS A 166 16.05 28.08 -16.07
C LYS A 166 14.73 27.44 -15.62
N THR A 167 13.70 28.25 -15.51
CA THR A 167 12.34 27.71 -15.33
C THR A 167 11.95 26.97 -16.61
N SER A 168 11.34 25.78 -16.49
CA SER A 168 10.88 24.97 -17.63
C SER A 168 9.37 24.89 -17.62
N SER A 169 8.73 25.15 -18.76
CA SER A 169 7.33 24.83 -18.97
C SER A 169 7.20 23.77 -20.07
N PRO A 170 7.08 22.47 -19.73
CA PRO A 170 6.95 21.39 -20.72
C PRO A 170 5.56 21.28 -21.35
N GLY A 171 4.71 22.26 -21.09
CA GLY A 171 3.37 22.44 -21.62
C GLY A 171 2.96 23.89 -21.47
N GLU A 172 1.69 24.16 -21.73
CA GLU A 172 1.15 25.51 -21.73
C GLU A 172 -0.09 25.57 -20.84
N LEU A 173 -0.15 26.60 -20.01
CA LEU A 173 -1.36 27.01 -19.33
C LEU A 173 -2.15 27.92 -20.28
N ARG A 174 -3.37 27.53 -20.59
CA ARG A 174 -4.25 28.27 -21.49
C ARG A 174 -5.55 28.62 -20.77
N THR A 175 -6.08 29.80 -21.08
CA THR A 175 -7.33 30.31 -20.52
C THR A 175 -8.28 30.67 -21.67
N ILE A 176 -9.52 30.20 -21.56
CA ILE A 176 -10.66 30.61 -22.40
C ILE A 176 -11.57 31.46 -21.53
N THR A 177 -11.81 32.71 -21.93
CA THR A 177 -12.72 33.61 -21.21
C THR A 177 -14.14 33.49 -21.74
N SER A 178 -15.12 34.02 -21.01
CA SER A 178 -16.52 34.08 -21.41
C SER A 178 -16.72 34.64 -22.83
N ASP A 179 -15.93 35.64 -23.23
CA ASP A 179 -16.01 36.27 -24.56
C ASP A 179 -15.56 35.32 -25.67
N GLU A 180 -14.52 34.51 -25.41
CA GLU A 180 -14.03 33.48 -26.34
C GLU A 180 -14.98 32.27 -26.42
N CYS A 181 -15.73 31.98 -25.35
CA CYS A 181 -16.76 30.94 -25.32
C CYS A 181 -17.98 31.26 -26.21
N LEU A 182 -18.25 32.54 -26.48
CA LEU A 182 -19.46 33.00 -27.17
C LEU A 182 -19.27 33.23 -28.69
N TYR A 183 -18.03 33.32 -29.20
CA TYR A 183 -17.75 33.62 -30.63
C TYR A 183 -16.51 32.91 -31.21
N PRO A 184 -16.66 31.90 -32.09
CA PRO A 184 -15.53 31.32 -32.80
C PRO A 184 -15.45 31.80 -34.27
N ALA A 185 -14.74 32.92 -34.58
CA ALA A 185 -14.05 33.26 -35.87
C ALA A 185 -13.72 34.77 -36.01
N PRO A 186 -12.87 35.19 -36.97
CA PRO A 186 -11.42 35.39 -36.83
C PRO A 186 -11.04 36.89 -36.83
N ILE A 187 -10.02 37.30 -36.06
CA ILE A 187 -9.50 38.67 -36.16
C ILE A 187 -8.05 38.65 -36.64
N SER A 188 -7.89 39.31 -37.79
CA SER A 188 -6.67 39.65 -38.50
C SER A 188 -5.76 40.60 -37.72
N ASN A 189 -4.45 40.42 -37.93
CA ASN A 189 -3.35 41.33 -37.58
C ASN A 189 -3.71 42.82 -37.53
N HIS A 190 -3.49 43.47 -36.37
CA HIS A 190 -2.81 44.77 -36.33
C HIS A 190 -2.20 45.08 -34.97
N ARG A 191 -1.01 45.69 -35.04
CA ARG A 191 -0.10 46.08 -33.97
C ARG A 191 -0.20 47.60 -33.85
N ALA A 192 -0.50 48.17 -32.67
CA ALA A 192 -0.18 49.57 -32.33
C ALA A 192 -0.38 49.90 -30.83
N ASN A 193 0.76 50.14 -30.16
CA ASN A 193 1.13 51.05 -29.06
C ASN A 193 0.11 51.85 -28.19
N MET A 194 0.55 52.01 -26.91
CA MET A 194 0.39 53.15 -25.95
C MET A 194 -1.00 53.33 -25.29
N THR A 195 -1.18 53.71 -24.02
CA THR A 195 -0.35 54.36 -22.97
C THR A 195 -1.00 54.18 -21.58
N GLU A 196 -0.22 54.47 -20.52
CA GLU A 196 -0.57 54.60 -19.10
C GLU A 196 -1.82 55.45 -18.80
N GLU A 197 -2.58 55.10 -17.75
CA GLU A 197 -3.19 56.09 -16.85
C GLU A 197 -3.60 55.49 -15.48
N SER A 198 -2.91 56.01 -14.44
CA SER A 198 -3.32 56.29 -13.05
C SER A 198 -4.54 55.60 -12.40
N TYR A 199 -4.31 54.88 -11.30
CA TYR A 199 -5.30 54.67 -10.23
C TYR A 199 -5.08 55.66 -9.08
N GLN A 200 -6.09 56.49 -8.83
CA GLN A 200 -6.17 57.41 -7.71
C GLN A 200 -6.55 56.68 -6.42
N VAL A 201 -5.89 57.11 -5.34
CA VAL A 201 -6.19 56.81 -3.94
C VAL A 201 -7.52 57.48 -3.56
N ALA A 202 -8.47 56.72 -3.00
CA ALA A 202 -9.62 57.28 -2.31
C ALA A 202 -9.73 56.67 -0.89
N ASN A 203 -9.80 57.59 0.06
CA ASN A 203 -9.69 57.41 1.50
C ASN A 203 -10.75 56.48 2.12
N LEU A 204 -10.29 55.73 3.12
CA LEU A 204 -11.09 55.22 4.23
C LEU A 204 -11.56 56.40 5.07
N ASP A 205 -12.87 56.65 5.10
CA ASP A 205 -13.57 57.24 6.25
C ASP A 205 -15.09 57.16 6.00
N ASN A 206 -15.73 56.17 6.62
CA ASN A 206 -17.09 56.20 7.18
C ASN A 206 -17.59 54.78 7.49
N MET A 207 -17.33 54.31 8.72
CA MET A 207 -18.16 53.30 9.37
C MET A 207 -19.13 53.99 10.33
N PRO A 208 -20.43 53.67 10.33
CA PRO A 208 -21.23 53.77 11.53
C PRO A 208 -21.07 52.50 12.35
N SER A 209 -20.67 52.71 13.60
CA SER A 209 -20.69 51.77 14.71
C SER A 209 -22.08 51.12 14.87
N SER A 210 -22.13 49.79 14.89
CA SER A 210 -23.19 49.08 15.62
C SER A 210 -22.64 47.82 16.29
N ASN A 211 -22.73 47.88 17.63
CA ASN A 211 -22.82 46.82 18.62
C ASN A 211 -21.93 45.58 18.49
N ALA A 212 -21.02 45.52 19.46
CA ALA A 212 -20.39 44.33 19.99
C ALA A 212 -21.43 43.27 20.37
N ASP A 213 -21.60 42.27 19.52
CA ASP A 213 -21.93 40.92 19.96
C ASP A 213 -20.65 40.08 19.92
N ARG A 214 -20.26 39.61 21.10
CA ARG A 214 -19.23 38.57 21.28
C ARG A 214 -19.64 37.33 20.51
N ARG A 215 -19.21 37.21 19.25
CA ARG A 215 -19.09 35.91 18.58
C ARG A 215 -17.89 35.21 19.19
N SER A 216 -18.14 34.30 20.13
CA SER A 216 -17.19 33.25 20.50
C SER A 216 -16.66 32.62 19.23
N SER A 217 -15.37 32.77 18.94
CA SER A 217 -14.72 32.14 17.80
C SER A 217 -14.65 30.63 18.05
N THR A 218 -15.68 29.89 17.65
CA THR A 218 -15.62 28.44 17.48
C THR A 218 -14.86 28.14 16.19
N GLY A 219 -13.54 28.38 16.23
CA GLY A 219 -12.62 28.07 15.13
C GLY A 219 -11.76 26.87 15.49
N ILE A 220 -11.20 26.22 14.47
CA ILE A 220 -10.24 25.11 14.56
C ILE A 220 -9.09 25.41 15.56
N PHE A 221 -8.69 26.69 15.68
CA PHE A 221 -7.66 27.18 16.61
C PHE A 221 -8.10 27.33 18.08
N SER A 222 -9.34 26.96 18.43
CA SER A 222 -9.83 26.97 19.82
C SER A 222 -9.47 25.70 20.60
N MET A 223 -9.01 24.65 19.90
CA MET A 223 -8.57 23.41 20.55
C MET A 223 -7.20 23.58 21.22
N PRO A 224 -6.98 22.97 22.39
CA PRO A 224 -5.68 22.99 23.06
C PRO A 224 -4.55 22.41 22.20
N PRO A 225 -3.31 22.92 22.33
CA PRO A 225 -2.14 22.38 21.64
C PRO A 225 -1.97 20.87 21.78
N GLU A 226 -2.31 20.30 22.93
CA GLU A 226 -2.19 18.86 23.21
C GLU A 226 -3.13 18.02 22.33
N ILE A 227 -4.32 18.55 22.01
CA ILE A 227 -5.25 17.90 21.09
C ILE A 227 -4.70 17.96 19.66
N TRP A 228 -4.10 19.07 19.28
CA TRP A 228 -3.42 19.20 18.00
C TRP A 228 -2.20 18.28 17.87
N SER A 229 -1.42 18.12 18.94
CA SER A 229 -0.33 17.14 18.99
C SER A 229 -0.84 15.72 18.73
N ALA A 230 -1.91 15.31 19.41
CA ALA A 230 -2.51 13.99 19.20
C ALA A 230 -3.07 13.81 17.77
N ILE A 231 -3.71 14.85 17.23
CA ILE A 231 -4.16 14.84 15.82
C ILE A 231 -2.98 14.70 14.88
N PHE A 232 -1.88 15.41 15.11
CA PHE A 232 -0.69 15.34 14.26
C PHE A 232 -0.03 13.96 14.34
N GLU A 233 0.11 13.38 15.53
CA GLU A 233 0.67 12.03 15.70
C GLU A 233 -0.18 10.98 15.01
N PHE A 234 -1.51 11.06 15.13
CA PHE A 234 -2.43 10.18 14.42
C PHE A 234 -2.38 10.38 12.89
N SER A 235 -2.30 11.63 12.44
CA SER A 235 -2.20 11.95 11.01
C SER A 235 -0.89 11.42 10.43
N LYS A 236 0.22 11.54 11.18
CA LYS A 236 1.50 10.95 10.81
C LYS A 236 1.41 9.43 10.70
N SER A 237 0.80 8.75 11.67
CA SER A 237 0.65 7.29 11.56
C SER A 237 -0.18 6.90 10.34
N MET A 238 -1.24 7.64 10.00
CA MET A 238 -2.01 7.38 8.78
C MET A 238 -1.21 7.59 7.51
N THR A 239 -0.32 8.59 7.46
CA THR A 239 0.56 8.81 6.30
C THR A 239 1.73 7.84 6.24
N ASP A 240 2.21 7.33 7.36
CA ASP A 240 3.27 6.33 7.37
C ASP A 240 2.69 4.94 7.01
N ASP A 241 1.42 4.68 7.36
CA ASP A 241 0.73 3.39 7.15
C ASP A 241 -0.16 3.31 5.88
N ASP A 242 -0.17 4.31 4.99
CA ASP A 242 -1.13 4.37 3.86
C ASP A 242 -0.85 3.26 2.80
N PRO A 243 -1.76 2.30 2.61
CA PRO A 243 -1.60 1.22 1.64
C PRO A 243 -1.54 1.70 0.18
N LEU A 244 -1.97 2.94 -0.12
CA LEU A 244 -1.85 3.51 -1.46
C LEU A 244 -0.39 3.80 -1.87
N TYR A 245 0.58 3.72 -0.95
CA TYR A 245 2.01 3.74 -1.28
C TYR A 245 2.51 2.41 -1.87
N GLU A 246 1.80 1.30 -1.64
CA GLU A 246 2.16 -0.04 -2.15
C GLU A 246 1.82 -0.21 -3.64
N GLU A 247 0.81 0.49 -4.17
CA GLU A 247 0.42 0.47 -5.59
C GLU A 247 1.28 1.37 -6.50
N GLY A 248 2.57 1.56 -6.17
CA GLY A 248 3.51 2.29 -7.03
C GLY A 248 3.21 3.79 -7.17
N ARG A 249 2.40 4.39 -6.29
CA ARG A 249 2.28 5.85 -6.20
C ARG A 249 3.51 6.43 -5.52
N ILE A 250 4.03 7.50 -6.10
CA ILE A 250 5.21 8.22 -5.60
C ILE A 250 4.88 8.77 -4.20
N PRO A 251 5.72 8.51 -3.17
CA PRO A 251 5.51 9.08 -1.84
C PRO A 251 5.39 10.61 -1.92
N PRO A 252 4.65 11.26 -1.00
CA PRO A 252 4.52 12.71 -1.00
C PRO A 252 5.91 13.33 -0.95
N LYS A 253 6.15 14.33 -1.80
CA LYS A 253 7.45 15.03 -1.89
C LYS A 253 7.89 15.70 -0.58
N VAL A 254 6.99 15.81 0.40
CA VAL A 254 7.20 16.48 1.69
C VAL A 254 6.56 15.62 2.78
N SER A 255 7.32 15.35 3.85
CA SER A 255 6.85 14.57 4.98
C SER A 255 5.71 15.28 5.74
N PHE A 256 4.91 14.52 6.50
CA PHE A 256 3.77 15.09 7.23
C PHE A 256 4.20 16.15 8.25
N GLU A 257 5.31 15.94 8.97
CA GLU A 257 5.80 16.86 10.01
C GLU A 257 6.21 18.21 9.41
N LEU A 258 6.79 18.19 8.21
CA LEU A 258 7.11 19.39 7.44
C LEU A 258 5.83 20.09 6.98
N SER A 259 4.86 19.33 6.46
CA SER A 259 3.58 19.87 6.02
C SER A 259 2.81 20.54 7.16
N ALA A 260 2.70 19.87 8.31
CA ALA A 260 2.07 20.40 9.52
C ALA A 260 2.79 21.67 10.02
N SER A 261 4.13 21.64 10.07
CA SER A 261 4.92 22.78 10.56
C SER A 261 5.00 23.98 9.61
N HIS A 262 4.58 23.83 8.35
CA HIS A 262 4.54 24.91 7.35
C HIS A 262 3.11 25.39 7.02
N THR A 263 2.09 24.87 7.70
CA THR A 263 0.70 25.28 7.47
C THR A 263 0.41 26.70 8.01
N CYS A 264 0.72 26.96 9.28
CA CYS A 264 0.57 28.29 9.90
C CYS A 264 1.45 28.40 11.16
N PRO A 265 1.70 29.62 11.70
CA PRO A 265 2.56 29.80 12.88
C PRO A 265 2.13 29.00 14.12
N PHE A 266 0.81 28.84 14.34
CA PHE A 266 0.29 28.04 15.45
C PHE A 266 0.62 26.56 15.28
N PHE A 267 0.32 25.96 14.11
CA PHE A 267 0.68 24.56 13.82
C PHE A 267 2.18 24.34 13.79
N ARG A 268 2.97 25.32 13.36
CA ARG A 268 4.43 25.28 13.48
C ARG A 268 4.86 25.11 14.93
N ALA A 269 4.32 25.92 15.85
CA ALA A 269 4.64 25.81 17.26
C ALA A 269 4.23 24.46 17.85
N VAL A 270 3.04 23.95 17.49
CA VAL A 270 2.57 22.64 17.94
C VAL A 270 3.43 21.51 17.40
N ALA A 271 3.70 21.47 16.08
CA ALA A 271 4.47 20.41 15.44
C ALA A 271 5.91 20.36 15.98
N LEU A 272 6.57 21.52 16.11
CA LEU A 272 7.92 21.61 16.70
C LEU A 272 7.92 21.25 18.19
N GLY A 273 6.82 21.52 18.91
CA GLY A 273 6.64 21.16 20.31
C GLY A 273 6.14 19.75 20.56
N THR A 274 5.97 18.92 19.53
CA THR A 274 5.47 17.54 19.63
C THR A 274 6.59 16.55 19.27
N PRO A 275 7.37 16.05 20.24
CA PRO A 275 8.51 15.18 19.99
C PRO A 275 8.16 13.89 19.24
N GLY A 276 6.96 13.34 19.45
CA GLY A 276 6.48 12.11 18.81
C GLY A 276 6.39 12.17 17.28
N LEU A 277 6.32 13.38 16.70
CA LEU A 277 6.34 13.54 15.23
C LEU A 277 7.72 13.24 14.64
N TRP A 278 8.78 13.45 15.41
CA TRP A 278 10.16 13.44 14.92
C TRP A 278 10.88 12.11 15.21
N THR A 279 10.15 11.06 15.57
CA THR A 279 10.71 9.77 16.03
C THR A 279 11.01 8.78 14.90
N SER A 280 10.35 8.94 13.74
CA SER A 280 10.56 8.10 12.56
C SER A 280 11.61 8.72 11.66
N LEU A 281 12.73 8.03 11.47
CA LEU A 281 13.89 8.47 10.70
C LEU A 281 14.03 7.59 9.46
N GLN A 282 13.68 8.14 8.30
CA GLN A 282 13.96 7.52 7.00
C GLN A 282 15.25 8.10 6.41
N ILE A 283 16.25 7.25 6.22
CA ILE A 283 17.57 7.59 5.70
C ILE A 283 17.73 6.94 4.32
N ASN A 284 17.90 7.76 3.30
CA ASN A 284 18.14 7.35 1.93
C ASN A 284 18.90 8.45 1.18
N GLY A 285 19.20 8.26 -0.11
CA GLY A 285 19.91 9.22 -0.96
C GLY A 285 19.27 10.62 -1.08
N SER A 286 18.02 10.82 -0.65
CA SER A 286 17.36 12.14 -0.65
C SER A 286 17.40 12.85 0.71
N CYS A 287 17.87 12.18 1.76
CA CYS A 287 17.92 12.69 3.12
C CYS A 287 19.14 13.60 3.33
N SER A 288 18.98 14.75 4.01
CA SER A 288 20.11 15.62 4.39
C SER A 288 20.58 15.34 5.81
N LEU A 289 21.86 15.64 6.08
CA LEU A 289 22.44 15.51 7.43
C LEU A 289 21.75 16.43 8.44
N GLU A 290 21.38 17.64 8.03
CA GLU A 290 20.66 18.60 8.85
C GLU A 290 19.29 18.07 9.25
N TRP A 291 18.58 17.39 8.34
CA TRP A 291 17.29 16.79 8.62
C TRP A 291 17.40 15.73 9.73
N VAL A 292 18.35 14.80 9.60
CA VAL A 292 18.58 13.76 10.62
C VAL A 292 18.90 14.38 11.97
N SER A 293 19.83 15.34 12.00
CA SER A 293 20.23 16.04 13.22
C SER A 293 19.05 16.72 13.91
N GLU A 294 18.22 17.41 13.12
CA GLU A 294 17.07 18.14 13.63
C GLU A 294 15.97 17.20 14.14
N CYS A 295 15.70 16.09 13.46
CA CYS A 295 14.75 15.08 13.93
C CYS A 295 15.20 14.43 15.26
N ILE A 296 16.50 14.09 15.38
CA ILE A 296 17.07 13.59 16.63
C ILE A 296 16.92 14.65 17.74
N GLY A 297 17.23 15.91 17.46
CA GLY A 297 17.10 17.00 18.42
C GLY A 297 15.66 17.21 18.90
N ARG A 298 14.70 17.22 17.97
CA ARG A 298 13.27 17.47 18.26
C ARG A 298 12.57 16.29 18.92
N SER A 299 12.97 15.06 18.61
CA SER A 299 12.42 13.85 19.24
C SER A 299 12.78 13.70 20.72
N GLY A 300 13.76 14.47 21.21
CA GLY A 300 14.13 14.52 22.63
C GLY A 300 14.45 13.15 23.20
N SER A 301 13.65 12.68 24.15
CA SER A 301 13.79 11.36 24.79
C SER A 301 12.85 10.28 24.26
N CYS A 302 12.04 10.55 23.23
CA CYS A 302 11.07 9.60 22.67
C CYS A 302 11.73 8.49 21.83
N TRP A 303 11.31 7.24 21.97
CA TRP A 303 11.89 6.11 21.22
C TRP A 303 11.97 6.38 19.71
N LEU A 304 13.05 5.94 19.06
CA LEU A 304 13.32 6.13 17.63
C LEU A 304 13.03 4.87 16.82
N ASP A 305 12.46 5.06 15.64
CA ASP A 305 12.32 4.04 14.61
C ASP A 305 13.12 4.48 13.40
N ILE A 306 14.05 3.64 12.96
CA ILE A 306 15.05 4.00 11.96
C ILE A 306 14.93 3.05 10.79
N ILE A 307 14.81 3.61 9.60
CA ILE A 307 14.79 2.89 8.33
C ILE A 307 15.95 3.45 7.49
N VAL A 308 16.85 2.57 7.07
CA VAL A 308 18.00 2.91 6.22
C VAL A 308 17.87 2.15 4.92
N GLU A 309 17.59 2.89 3.84
CA GLU A 309 17.40 2.35 2.50
C GLU A 309 18.52 2.82 1.58
N ILE A 310 19.40 1.88 1.23
CA ILE A 310 20.47 2.08 0.26
C ILE A 310 20.08 1.28 -0.99
N GLY A 311 19.94 1.95 -2.12
CA GLY A 311 19.51 1.27 -3.34
C GLY A 311 19.74 2.07 -4.61
N GLU A 312 19.57 1.42 -5.75
CA GLU A 312 19.80 2.04 -7.08
C GLU A 312 18.93 3.27 -7.33
N HIS A 313 17.74 3.33 -6.71
CA HIS A 313 16.78 4.42 -6.87
C HIS A 313 17.09 5.62 -5.97
N PHE A 314 17.86 5.41 -4.89
CA PHE A 314 18.28 6.44 -3.94
C PHE A 314 19.78 6.31 -3.61
N PRO A 315 20.67 6.56 -4.58
CA PRO A 315 22.10 6.42 -4.36
C PRO A 315 22.54 7.40 -3.28
N LEU A 316 23.12 6.88 -2.20
CA LEU A 316 23.75 7.65 -1.14
C LEU A 316 25.23 7.28 -1.13
N ASP A 317 26.09 8.30 -1.09
CA ASP A 317 27.53 8.05 -0.98
C ASP A 317 27.85 7.35 0.34
N VAL A 318 28.80 6.41 0.30
CA VAL A 318 29.15 5.59 1.47
C VAL A 318 29.71 6.46 2.59
N ASP A 319 30.47 7.51 2.28
CA ASP A 319 31.00 8.42 3.30
C ASP A 319 29.88 9.23 3.95
N ASP A 320 28.96 9.78 3.15
CA ASP A 320 27.79 10.51 3.66
C ASP A 320 26.92 9.64 4.57
N LEU A 321 26.67 8.39 4.17
CA LEU A 321 25.94 7.44 4.99
C LEU A 321 26.68 7.10 6.29
N ASN A 322 27.99 6.94 6.24
CA ASN A 322 28.78 6.75 7.46
C ASN A 322 28.68 7.96 8.39
N VAL A 323 28.65 9.18 7.85
CA VAL A 323 28.42 10.38 8.67
C VAL A 323 27.01 10.35 9.29
N MET A 324 25.97 9.98 8.54
CA MET A 324 24.61 9.83 9.06
C MET A 324 24.51 8.76 10.15
N MET A 325 25.15 7.61 9.96
CA MET A 325 25.17 6.54 10.96
C MET A 325 25.93 6.95 12.22
N ASN A 326 27.08 7.62 12.08
CA ASN A 326 27.81 8.16 13.22
C ASN A 326 27.02 9.21 14.03
N LEU A 327 26.03 9.86 13.40
CA LEU A 327 25.11 10.76 14.08
C LEU A 327 24.02 10.02 14.86
N ILE A 328 23.58 8.85 14.38
CA ILE A 328 22.42 8.14 14.92
C ILE A 328 22.81 7.07 15.94
N VAL A 329 23.89 6.32 15.69
CA VAL A 329 24.41 5.24 16.56
C VAL A 329 24.61 5.67 18.02
N PRO A 330 25.12 6.88 18.34
CA PRO A 330 25.22 7.36 19.73
C PRO A 330 23.88 7.39 20.48
N HIS A 331 22.75 7.40 19.77
CA HIS A 331 21.40 7.37 20.32
C HIS A 331 20.81 5.95 20.38
N SER A 332 21.61 4.88 20.21
CA SER A 332 21.14 3.48 20.22
C SER A 332 20.32 3.08 21.44
N ARG A 333 20.58 3.72 22.59
CA ARG A 333 19.86 3.46 23.86
C ARG A 333 18.36 3.74 23.81
N ARG A 334 17.93 4.57 22.87
CA ARG A 334 16.56 5.02 22.67
C ARG A 334 15.98 4.49 21.35
N TRP A 335 16.58 3.47 20.73
CA TRP A 335 16.00 2.83 19.55
C TRP A 335 14.92 1.82 19.94
N ARG A 336 13.85 1.79 19.15
CA ARG A 336 12.72 0.84 19.23
C ARG A 336 12.71 -0.09 18.03
N SER A 337 12.97 0.43 16.83
CA SER A 337 13.03 -0.33 15.58
C SER A 337 14.24 0.10 14.75
N LEU A 338 14.87 -0.87 14.07
CA LEU A 338 15.88 -0.64 13.05
C LEU A 338 15.62 -1.55 11.84
N SER A 339 15.41 -0.98 10.67
CA SER A 339 15.53 -1.67 9.38
C SER A 339 16.70 -1.06 8.60
N LEU A 340 17.61 -1.91 8.12
CA LEU A 340 18.79 -1.52 7.37
C LEU A 340 18.93 -2.43 6.15
N SER A 341 18.83 -1.83 4.97
CA SER A 341 19.06 -2.50 3.69
C SER A 341 20.31 -1.94 3.02
N SER A 342 21.30 -2.80 2.85
CA SER A 342 22.58 -2.51 2.21
C SER A 342 22.82 -3.45 1.03
N PRO A 343 22.89 -2.93 -0.21
CA PRO A 343 23.18 -3.74 -1.38
C PRO A 343 24.64 -4.18 -1.41
N TYR A 344 25.54 -3.47 -0.72
CA TYR A 344 26.97 -3.75 -0.72
C TYR A 344 27.65 -3.18 0.53
N GLU A 345 28.39 -4.03 1.26
CA GLU A 345 29.16 -3.65 2.44
C GLU A 345 30.68 -3.73 2.17
N PRO A 346 31.44 -2.64 2.28
CA PRO A 346 32.89 -2.66 2.08
C PRO A 346 33.62 -3.29 3.28
N ALA A 347 34.74 -3.97 3.01
CA ALA A 347 35.49 -4.72 4.02
C ALA A 347 36.05 -3.86 5.18
N HIS A 348 36.39 -2.59 4.89
CA HIS A 348 37.08 -1.70 5.83
C HIS A 348 36.19 -0.57 6.37
N ASN A 349 34.89 -0.55 6.07
CA ASN A 349 33.97 0.50 6.53
C ASN A 349 32.51 0.03 6.51
N SER A 350 32.27 -1.18 7.03
CA SER A 350 30.93 -1.76 7.07
C SER A 350 30.02 -0.92 7.98
N ILE A 351 28.89 -0.50 7.42
CA ILE A 351 27.85 0.29 8.07
C ILE A 351 27.19 -0.55 9.15
N VAL A 352 26.95 -1.84 8.86
CA VAL A 352 26.37 -2.77 9.83
C VAL A 352 27.35 -3.06 10.97
N ALA A 353 28.66 -3.07 10.71
CA ALA A 353 29.67 -3.24 11.75
C ALA A 353 29.71 -2.05 12.76
N LEU A 354 29.20 -0.86 12.40
CA LEU A 354 29.06 0.26 13.35
C LEU A 354 28.09 -0.08 14.51
N LEU A 355 27.23 -1.08 14.34
CA LEU A 355 26.32 -1.56 15.37
C LEU A 355 27.01 -2.46 16.41
N GLY A 356 28.27 -2.87 16.20
CA GLY A 356 29.01 -3.85 16.99
C GLY A 356 28.89 -3.68 18.50
N SER A 357 29.48 -2.62 19.05
CA SER A 357 29.50 -2.36 20.51
C SER A 357 28.38 -1.43 21.01
N SER A 358 27.35 -1.20 20.19
CA SER A 358 26.31 -0.22 20.52
C SER A 358 25.25 -0.84 21.45
N PRO A 359 24.94 -0.25 22.61
CA PRO A 359 23.89 -0.78 23.48
C PRO A 359 22.51 -0.38 22.94
N ALA A 360 21.65 -1.37 22.63
CA ALA A 360 20.29 -1.13 22.16
C ALA A 360 19.23 -1.80 23.06
N PRO A 361 19.14 -1.39 24.35
CA PRO A 361 18.26 -2.02 25.37
C PRO A 361 16.76 -1.94 25.08
N GLY A 362 16.33 -1.00 24.25
CA GLY A 362 14.91 -0.84 23.90
C GLY A 362 14.51 -1.41 22.55
N LEU A 363 15.47 -1.92 21.77
CA LEU A 363 15.23 -2.43 20.43
C LEU A 363 14.30 -3.64 20.50
N ARG A 364 13.22 -3.61 19.71
CA ARG A 364 12.20 -4.67 19.62
C ARG A 364 12.20 -5.33 18.26
N TYR A 365 12.38 -4.53 17.21
CA TYR A 365 12.39 -4.94 15.83
C TYR A 365 13.77 -4.68 15.22
N LEU A 366 14.34 -5.69 14.58
CA LEU A 366 15.56 -5.58 13.79
C LEU A 366 15.36 -6.27 12.45
N SER A 367 15.57 -5.56 11.34
CA SER A 367 15.60 -6.10 9.99
C SER A 367 16.91 -5.71 9.34
N LEU A 368 17.68 -6.71 8.90
CA LEU A 368 18.94 -6.52 8.21
C LEU A 368 18.92 -7.23 6.86
N ASN A 369 19.10 -6.45 5.80
CA ASN A 369 19.28 -6.95 4.47
C ASN A 369 20.69 -6.59 3.98
N VAL A 370 21.53 -7.59 3.77
CA VAL A 370 22.87 -7.41 3.22
C VAL A 370 23.01 -8.30 2.02
N ASN A 371 23.04 -7.70 0.82
CA ASN A 371 23.24 -8.48 -0.40
C ASN A 371 24.71 -8.90 -0.49
N ASP A 372 25.64 -8.00 -0.78
CA ASP A 372 27.04 -8.38 -1.02
C ASP A 372 28.03 -7.73 -0.01
N VAL A 373 29.22 -8.31 0.14
CA VAL A 373 30.31 -7.81 1.00
C VAL A 373 31.63 -7.87 0.22
N GLU A 374 32.45 -6.82 0.27
CA GLU A 374 33.77 -6.82 -0.38
C GLU A 374 34.69 -7.89 0.25
N LYS A 375 35.23 -8.79 -0.58
CA LYS A 375 36.17 -9.86 -0.17
C LYS A 375 35.61 -10.64 1.04
N PRO A 376 34.51 -11.40 0.86
CA PRO A 376 33.95 -12.18 1.96
C PRO A 376 35.05 -13.08 2.52
N ASP A 377 35.44 -12.83 3.78
CA ASP A 377 36.38 -13.72 4.45
C ASP A 377 35.62 -15.03 4.71
N GLN A 378 35.82 -16.00 3.84
CA GLN A 378 35.17 -17.31 3.93
C GLN A 378 35.44 -17.96 5.29
N ASN A 379 36.62 -17.72 5.88
CA ASN A 379 36.91 -18.22 7.23
C ASN A 379 36.07 -17.48 8.28
N ALA A 380 35.84 -16.18 8.16
CA ALA A 380 34.98 -15.43 9.08
C ALA A 380 33.50 -15.83 8.95
N ILE A 381 33.04 -16.12 7.73
CA ILE A 381 31.71 -16.70 7.46
C ILE A 381 31.56 -18.04 8.17
N ASP A 382 32.60 -18.87 8.24
CA ASP A 382 32.51 -20.22 8.81
C ASP A 382 32.88 -20.31 10.30
N SER A 383 33.67 -19.40 10.85
CA SER A 383 34.25 -19.52 12.21
C SER A 383 33.52 -18.73 13.32
N HIS A 384 32.67 -17.76 12.97
CA HIS A 384 31.97 -16.92 13.95
C HIS A 384 30.45 -17.17 14.05
N VAL A 385 29.94 -18.22 13.40
CA VAL A 385 28.50 -18.45 13.28
C VAL A 385 27.78 -18.91 14.55
N SER A 386 28.34 -18.73 15.74
CA SER A 386 27.64 -18.98 17.00
C SER A 386 27.63 -17.79 17.96
N ASN A 387 28.38 -16.73 17.67
CA ASN A 387 28.48 -15.56 18.53
C ASN A 387 27.75 -14.35 17.91
N PRO A 388 27.14 -13.48 18.75
CA PRO A 388 26.61 -12.22 18.27
C PRO A 388 27.75 -11.34 17.75
N GLN A 389 27.52 -10.66 16.63
CA GLN A 389 28.48 -9.75 15.98
C GLN A 389 28.03 -8.28 16.01
N ILE A 390 26.77 -8.04 16.37
CA ILE A 390 26.19 -6.71 16.54
C ILE A 390 25.45 -6.61 17.86
N PHE A 391 25.37 -5.38 18.40
CA PHE A 391 24.78 -5.11 19.71
C PHE A 391 25.34 -6.03 20.80
N GLU A 392 26.67 -6.15 20.88
CA GLU A 392 27.37 -7.05 21.81
C GLU A 392 26.98 -6.82 23.27
N ASP A 393 26.67 -5.57 23.63
CA ASP A 393 26.18 -5.12 24.95
C ASP A 393 24.75 -5.58 25.28
N GLY A 394 24.05 -6.18 24.30
CA GLY A 394 22.78 -6.87 24.47
C GLY A 394 21.54 -6.08 24.05
N THR A 395 20.53 -6.84 23.63
CA THR A 395 19.21 -6.38 23.14
C THR A 395 18.07 -7.06 23.91
N PRO A 396 17.93 -6.82 25.22
CA PRO A 396 17.02 -7.56 26.13
C PRO A 396 15.52 -7.44 25.82
N ARG A 397 15.10 -6.61 24.88
CA ARG A 397 13.70 -6.43 24.47
C ARG A 397 13.44 -6.85 23.02
N LEU A 398 14.45 -7.42 22.36
CA LEU A 398 14.38 -7.81 20.96
C LEU A 398 13.47 -9.04 20.85
N ASN A 399 12.35 -8.89 20.15
CA ASN A 399 11.38 -9.96 19.95
C ASN A 399 11.15 -10.30 18.47
N PHE A 400 11.56 -9.43 17.56
CA PHE A 400 11.50 -9.66 16.12
C PHE A 400 12.88 -9.43 15.48
N VAL A 401 13.34 -10.42 14.71
CA VAL A 401 14.59 -10.35 13.94
C VAL A 401 14.35 -10.89 12.53
N ARG A 402 14.78 -10.12 11.54
CA ARG A 402 14.87 -10.54 10.14
C ARG A 402 16.30 -10.41 9.66
N LEU A 403 16.81 -11.49 9.09
CA LEU A 403 18.16 -11.55 8.53
C LEU A 403 18.09 -12.05 7.10
N ARG A 404 18.54 -11.22 6.16
CA ARG A 404 18.46 -11.46 4.72
C ARG A 404 19.84 -11.39 4.05
N GLY A 405 20.05 -12.24 3.04
CA GLY A 405 21.30 -12.31 2.28
C GLY A 405 22.46 -12.83 3.15
N LEU A 406 23.51 -12.03 3.34
CA LEU A 406 24.68 -12.36 4.14
C LEU A 406 24.52 -12.05 5.66
N ALA A 407 23.46 -11.37 6.06
CA ALA A 407 23.20 -11.04 7.46
C ALA A 407 23.16 -12.26 8.42
N PRO A 408 22.57 -13.42 8.05
CA PRO A 408 22.60 -14.63 8.88
C PRO A 408 24.00 -15.17 9.19
N HIS A 409 25.00 -14.81 8.39
CA HIS A 409 26.38 -15.25 8.59
C HIS A 409 27.17 -14.27 9.46
N LEU A 410 27.06 -12.98 9.13
CA LEU A 410 28.01 -11.95 9.58
C LEU A 410 27.48 -11.01 10.66
N PHE A 411 26.17 -10.81 10.76
CA PHE A 411 25.59 -9.68 11.49
C PHE A 411 24.44 -10.09 12.42
N ARG A 412 24.66 -11.10 13.27
CA ARG A 412 23.63 -11.59 14.18
C ARG A 412 23.65 -10.88 15.53
N PRO A 413 22.50 -10.49 16.07
CA PRO A 413 22.37 -10.03 17.45
C PRO A 413 22.25 -11.23 18.41
N ARG A 414 22.08 -10.94 19.71
CA ARG A 414 21.64 -11.97 20.67
C ARG A 414 20.16 -12.30 20.47
N LEU A 415 19.82 -13.59 20.46
CA LEU A 415 18.47 -14.07 20.13
C LEU A 415 17.69 -14.66 21.33
N GLU A 416 18.21 -14.49 22.55
CA GLU A 416 17.69 -15.12 23.77
C GLU A 416 16.21 -14.77 24.08
N THR A 417 15.76 -13.59 23.67
CA THR A 417 14.39 -13.07 23.93
C THR A 417 13.47 -13.14 22.72
N LEU A 418 13.93 -13.77 21.63
CA LEU A 418 13.28 -13.70 20.33
C LEU A 418 11.97 -14.51 20.29
N GLU A 419 10.92 -13.90 19.74
CA GLU A 419 9.61 -14.52 19.51
C GLU A 419 9.37 -14.81 18.02
N THR A 420 9.85 -13.93 17.13
CA THR A 420 9.70 -14.04 15.67
C THR A 420 11.05 -13.94 14.97
N LEU A 421 11.37 -14.93 14.13
CA LEU A 421 12.59 -15.00 13.32
C LEU A 421 12.27 -15.16 11.83
N HIS A 422 12.80 -14.26 11.00
CA HIS A 422 12.80 -14.39 9.55
C HIS A 422 14.23 -14.64 9.05
N LEU A 423 14.38 -15.66 8.21
CA LEU A 423 15.63 -16.03 7.57
C LEU A 423 15.41 -16.10 6.06
N ASP A 424 15.90 -15.08 5.34
CA ASP A 424 15.58 -14.88 3.92
C ASP A 424 16.86 -14.98 3.07
N HIS A 425 16.95 -16.03 2.26
CA HIS A 425 18.08 -16.21 1.34
C HIS A 425 17.82 -15.51 0.00
N ILE A 426 18.71 -14.59 -0.39
CA ILE A 426 18.72 -13.94 -1.71
C ILE A 426 20.07 -14.22 -2.37
N GLY A 427 20.23 -15.38 -3.03
CA GLY A 427 21.32 -15.58 -4.02
C GLY A 427 22.76 -15.77 -3.50
N HIS A 428 22.99 -15.94 -2.20
CA HIS A 428 24.34 -16.09 -1.61
C HIS A 428 24.66 -17.53 -1.11
N ILE A 429 25.69 -17.68 -0.28
CA ILE A 429 26.18 -18.97 0.24
C ILE A 429 25.18 -19.53 1.27
N PRO A 430 24.70 -20.77 1.13
CA PRO A 430 23.84 -21.41 2.13
C PRO A 430 24.62 -21.72 3.43
N ILE A 431 23.95 -21.64 4.59
CA ILE A 431 24.52 -22.10 5.86
C ILE A 431 24.47 -23.62 5.97
N LEU A 432 25.39 -24.18 6.76
CA LEU A 432 25.30 -25.57 7.19
C LEU A 432 24.10 -25.76 8.13
N TYR A 433 23.50 -26.94 8.14
CA TYR A 433 22.45 -27.28 9.10
C TYR A 433 22.88 -27.10 10.57
N SER A 434 24.13 -27.45 10.91
CA SER A 434 24.66 -27.28 12.27
C SER A 434 24.63 -25.82 12.72
N THR A 435 24.95 -24.91 11.79
CA THR A 435 24.88 -23.47 11.97
C THR A 435 23.45 -22.99 12.17
N PHE A 436 22.53 -23.40 11.30
CA PHE A 436 21.10 -23.12 11.42
C PHE A 436 20.54 -23.59 12.77
N ARG A 437 20.87 -24.82 13.17
CA ARG A 437 20.55 -25.39 14.48
C ARG A 437 21.09 -24.52 15.61
N GLY A 438 22.36 -24.10 15.53
CA GLY A 438 22.97 -23.21 16.50
C GLY A 438 22.21 -21.90 16.67
N VAL A 439 21.80 -21.27 15.55
CA VAL A 439 21.03 -20.02 15.55
C VAL A 439 19.67 -20.20 16.22
N ILE A 440 18.90 -21.21 15.78
CA ILE A 440 17.53 -21.36 16.25
C ILE A 440 17.48 -21.82 17.71
N THR A 441 18.39 -22.71 18.13
CA THR A 441 18.39 -23.22 19.51
C THR A 441 18.79 -22.17 20.55
N GLN A 442 19.35 -21.02 20.14
CA GLN A 442 19.57 -19.86 21.00
C GLN A 442 18.29 -19.08 21.32
N SER A 443 17.17 -19.40 20.68
CA SER A 443 15.88 -18.70 20.80
C SER A 443 14.82 -19.59 21.48
N PRO A 444 14.88 -19.82 22.80
CA PRO A 444 13.98 -20.74 23.50
C PRO A 444 12.52 -20.26 23.58
N PHE A 445 12.27 -18.97 23.28
CA PHE A 445 10.95 -18.35 23.26
C PHE A 445 10.36 -18.20 21.85
N LEU A 446 11.01 -18.76 20.84
CA LEU A 446 10.59 -18.62 19.45
C LEU A 446 9.18 -19.20 19.24
N GLU A 447 8.23 -18.35 18.86
CA GLU A 447 6.85 -18.72 18.54
C GLU A 447 6.61 -18.74 17.02
N HIS A 448 7.38 -17.96 16.26
CA HIS A 448 7.16 -17.74 14.83
C HIS A 448 8.47 -17.84 14.05
N LEU A 449 8.51 -18.71 13.05
CA LEU A 449 9.66 -18.93 12.19
C LEU A 449 9.25 -18.80 10.71
N SER A 450 9.91 -17.91 9.99
CA SER A 450 9.79 -17.76 8.54
C SER A 450 11.12 -18.08 7.89
N VAL A 451 11.10 -18.98 6.90
CA VAL A 451 12.29 -19.37 6.14
C VAL A 451 12.00 -19.24 4.66
N TYR A 452 12.81 -18.43 3.98
CA TYR A 452 12.71 -18.21 2.54
C TYR A 452 14.04 -18.55 1.84
N GLY A 453 13.92 -19.18 0.67
CA GLY A 453 15.01 -19.64 -0.16
C GLY A 453 15.71 -20.89 0.38
N ASP A 454 16.73 -21.34 -0.35
CA ASP A 454 17.53 -22.53 0.00
C ASP A 454 18.64 -22.15 0.99
N ILE A 455 18.25 -21.60 2.14
CA ILE A 455 19.21 -21.09 3.12
C ILE A 455 20.10 -22.19 3.71
N ILE A 456 19.62 -23.43 3.79
CA ILE A 456 20.37 -24.58 4.31
C ILE A 456 20.96 -25.37 3.14
N SER A 457 22.24 -25.70 3.24
CA SER A 457 22.94 -26.47 2.22
C SER A 457 22.39 -27.90 2.14
N ARG A 458 22.04 -28.34 0.92
CA ARG A 458 21.38 -29.62 0.62
C ARG A 458 22.02 -30.84 1.29
N ASN A 459 23.34 -30.94 1.22
CA ASN A 459 24.08 -32.10 1.74
C ASN A 459 24.32 -32.08 3.26
N THR A 460 23.67 -31.17 3.99
CA THR A 460 23.93 -30.97 5.42
C THR A 460 22.77 -31.34 6.33
N TRP A 461 21.59 -31.66 5.77
CA TRP A 461 20.46 -32.12 6.54
C TRP A 461 20.83 -33.41 7.30
N PRO A 462 20.59 -33.47 8.63
CA PRO A 462 20.92 -34.64 9.41
C PRO A 462 19.94 -35.77 9.09
N GLY A 463 20.34 -37.01 9.40
CA GLY A 463 19.37 -38.10 9.54
C GLY A 463 18.45 -37.89 10.76
N ARG A 464 17.59 -38.88 11.06
CA ARG A 464 16.61 -38.83 12.18
C ARG A 464 17.19 -38.57 13.58
N ALA A 465 18.52 -38.54 13.77
CA ALA A 465 19.17 -38.46 15.08
C ALA A 465 19.39 -37.04 15.62
N ASP A 466 19.25 -35.99 14.81
CA ASP A 466 19.66 -34.62 15.18
C ASP A 466 18.51 -33.59 15.06
N ILE A 467 17.32 -34.00 15.50
CA ILE A 467 16.09 -33.19 15.41
C ILE A 467 16.16 -31.96 16.35
N ILE A 468 15.80 -30.79 15.83
CA ILE A 468 15.70 -29.54 16.58
C ILE A 468 14.37 -29.52 17.34
N GLN A 469 14.41 -29.18 18.63
CA GLN A 469 13.23 -29.13 19.49
C GLN A 469 12.74 -27.69 19.65
N LEU A 470 11.62 -27.31 19.03
CA LEU A 470 11.01 -25.98 19.17
C LEU A 470 9.64 -26.09 19.82
N LEU A 471 9.66 -26.28 21.13
CA LEU A 471 8.47 -26.60 21.94
C LEU A 471 7.45 -25.46 22.07
N LYS A 472 7.80 -24.23 21.65
CA LYS A 472 6.90 -23.06 21.68
C LYS A 472 6.49 -22.58 20.30
N LEU A 473 7.00 -23.17 19.23
CA LEU A 473 6.71 -22.73 17.88
C LEU A 473 5.22 -22.95 17.58
N ARG A 474 4.52 -21.87 17.25
CA ARG A 474 3.10 -21.85 16.89
C ARG A 474 2.88 -21.64 15.40
N SER A 475 3.77 -20.94 14.72
CA SER A 475 3.65 -20.69 13.29
C SER A 475 4.96 -20.87 12.55
N LEU A 476 4.88 -21.60 11.43
CA LEU A 476 6.00 -21.88 10.54
C LEU A 476 5.61 -21.48 9.11
N ARG A 477 6.45 -20.69 8.45
CA ARG A 477 6.34 -20.41 7.01
C ARG A 477 7.59 -20.84 6.28
N VAL A 478 7.40 -21.50 5.14
CA VAL A 478 8.49 -22.04 4.32
C VAL A 478 8.26 -21.74 2.85
N CYS A 479 9.28 -21.22 2.18
CA CYS A 479 9.37 -21.09 0.73
C CYS A 479 10.77 -21.53 0.32
N GLY A 480 10.93 -22.77 -0.15
CA GLY A 480 12.17 -23.28 -0.73
C GLY A 480 12.18 -23.13 -2.25
N VAL A 481 13.36 -22.98 -2.85
CA VAL A 481 13.52 -22.93 -4.32
C VAL A 481 13.99 -24.29 -4.86
N GLY A 482 14.66 -25.09 -4.03
CA GLY A 482 15.29 -26.35 -4.38
C GLY A 482 14.67 -27.60 -3.75
N GLY A 483 13.50 -27.46 -3.13
CA GLY A 483 12.66 -28.55 -2.66
C GLY A 483 13.02 -29.22 -1.34
N GLU A 484 14.30 -29.38 -1.03
CA GLU A 484 14.75 -30.04 0.21
C GLU A 484 14.42 -29.25 1.49
N MET A 485 14.15 -27.95 1.36
CA MET A 485 13.81 -27.09 2.50
C MET A 485 12.51 -27.51 3.19
N TYR A 486 11.49 -27.92 2.43
CA TYR A 486 10.18 -28.26 2.99
C TYR A 486 10.26 -29.52 3.84
N SER A 487 10.65 -30.63 3.22
CA SER A 487 10.84 -31.90 3.92
C SER A 487 11.94 -31.81 4.97
N GLY A 488 13.05 -31.12 4.70
CA GLY A 488 14.14 -30.91 5.66
C GLY A 488 13.68 -30.24 6.95
N LEU A 489 12.91 -29.14 6.87
CA LEU A 489 12.39 -28.46 8.06
C LEU A 489 11.29 -29.27 8.75
N LEU A 490 10.33 -29.80 8.01
CA LEU A 490 9.22 -30.59 8.57
C LEU A 490 9.68 -31.93 9.18
N LEU A 491 10.81 -32.47 8.71
CA LEU A 491 11.43 -33.67 9.25
C LEU A 491 12.43 -33.38 10.36
N GLY A 492 13.18 -32.27 10.24
CA GLY A 492 14.30 -31.90 11.09
C GLY A 492 13.93 -31.06 12.31
N ILE A 493 12.69 -30.58 12.41
CA ILE A 493 12.21 -29.80 13.56
C ILE A 493 10.98 -30.48 14.18
N ASP A 494 11.04 -30.71 15.49
CA ASP A 494 9.93 -31.16 16.31
C ASP A 494 9.18 -29.95 16.89
N THR A 495 7.90 -29.83 16.54
CA THR A 495 7.07 -28.63 16.80
C THR A 495 5.69 -29.04 17.33
N PRO A 496 5.60 -29.63 18.54
CA PRO A 496 4.35 -30.17 19.07
C PRO A 496 3.27 -29.12 19.36
N GLN A 497 3.63 -27.83 19.36
CA GLN A 497 2.71 -26.70 19.55
C GLN A 497 2.36 -25.96 18.25
N LEU A 498 2.77 -26.48 17.09
CA LEU A 498 2.52 -25.81 15.81
C LEU A 498 1.01 -25.73 15.55
N GLU A 499 0.51 -24.52 15.38
CA GLU A 499 -0.91 -24.20 15.13
C GLU A 499 -1.15 -23.87 13.64
N SER A 500 -0.17 -23.24 13.00
CA SER A 500 -0.24 -22.76 11.62
C SER A 500 0.99 -23.13 10.81
N LEU A 501 0.78 -23.66 9.60
CA LEU A 501 1.81 -23.96 8.62
C LEU A 501 1.48 -23.26 7.29
N THR A 502 2.40 -22.41 6.81
CA THR A 502 2.31 -21.82 5.47
C THR A 502 3.41 -22.38 4.59
N LEU A 503 3.04 -22.95 3.46
CA LEU A 503 3.97 -23.31 2.41
C LEU A 503 3.73 -22.34 1.24
N LYS A 504 4.78 -21.94 0.54
CA LYS A 504 4.73 -21.11 -0.68
C LYS A 504 5.51 -21.79 -1.81
N ASP A 505 4.98 -21.84 -3.04
CA ASP A 505 5.67 -22.33 -4.26
C ASP A 505 6.18 -23.80 -4.23
N ALA A 506 5.74 -24.66 -3.30
CA ALA A 506 6.26 -26.03 -3.22
C ALA A 506 5.71 -26.94 -4.33
N GLN A 507 6.56 -27.85 -4.81
CA GLN A 507 6.24 -28.87 -5.80
C GLN A 507 5.92 -30.22 -5.13
N GLU A 508 5.33 -31.16 -5.86
CA GLU A 508 4.92 -32.45 -5.29
C GLU A 508 6.09 -33.23 -4.67
N GLU A 509 7.22 -33.25 -5.39
CA GLU A 509 8.44 -33.97 -5.00
C GLU A 509 9.05 -33.44 -3.69
N ASP A 510 8.80 -32.17 -3.37
CA ASP A 510 9.35 -31.49 -2.19
C ASP A 510 8.83 -32.09 -0.87
N LEU A 511 7.62 -32.66 -0.93
CA LEU A 511 6.94 -33.27 0.20
C LEU A 511 7.05 -34.80 0.22
N ASP A 512 7.61 -35.44 -0.80
CA ASP A 512 7.70 -36.90 -0.87
C ASP A 512 8.33 -37.56 0.38
N PRO A 513 9.44 -37.02 0.92
CA PRO A 513 10.04 -37.57 2.14
C PRO A 513 9.14 -37.46 3.38
N LEU A 514 8.13 -36.58 3.38
CA LEU A 514 7.18 -36.41 4.47
C LEU A 514 6.26 -37.63 4.60
N TRP A 515 5.95 -38.32 3.50
CA TRP A 515 4.97 -39.41 3.48
C TRP A 515 5.49 -40.71 4.10
N ASP A 516 6.81 -40.86 4.19
CA ASP A 516 7.48 -41.98 4.86
C ASP A 516 7.46 -41.85 6.40
N LEU A 517 6.82 -40.80 6.93
CA LEU A 517 6.56 -40.66 8.36
C LEU A 517 5.46 -41.62 8.81
N ASN A 518 5.85 -42.62 9.61
CA ASN A 518 4.89 -43.47 10.33
C ASN A 518 4.25 -42.78 11.55
N ASP A 519 4.68 -41.56 11.90
CA ASP A 519 4.29 -40.84 13.12
C ASP A 519 3.43 -39.61 12.81
N ASN A 520 2.12 -39.83 12.69
CA ASN A 520 1.13 -38.78 12.47
C ASN A 520 0.91 -37.88 13.71
N THR A 521 1.66 -38.07 14.81
CA THR A 521 1.46 -37.32 16.05
C THR A 521 2.36 -36.09 16.20
N ARG A 522 3.25 -35.84 15.23
CA ARG A 522 4.22 -34.72 15.27
C ARG A 522 3.56 -33.33 15.25
N TYR A 523 2.38 -33.21 14.65
CA TYR A 523 1.66 -31.93 14.49
C TYR A 523 0.26 -31.98 15.14
N PRO A 524 0.15 -32.27 16.44
CA PRO A 524 -1.12 -32.59 17.08
C PRO A 524 -2.03 -31.37 17.26
N LYS A 525 -1.49 -30.16 17.09
CA LYS A 525 -2.20 -28.88 17.21
C LYS A 525 -2.32 -28.11 15.90
N LEU A 526 -1.85 -28.69 14.79
CA LEU A 526 -1.87 -28.00 13.52
C LEU A 526 -3.31 -27.91 13.02
N THR A 527 -3.85 -26.69 13.05
CA THR A 527 -5.26 -26.41 12.73
C THR A 527 -5.40 -25.50 11.52
N GLN A 528 -4.32 -24.82 11.12
CA GLN A 528 -4.31 -23.90 9.98
C GLN A 528 -3.23 -24.34 8.98
N LEU A 529 -3.64 -24.51 7.72
CA LEU A 529 -2.74 -24.84 6.62
C LEU A 529 -2.98 -23.85 5.47
N ILE A 530 -1.92 -23.17 5.04
CA ILE A 530 -1.99 -22.09 4.05
C ILE A 530 -1.01 -22.41 2.92
N PHE A 531 -1.50 -22.37 1.69
CA PHE A 531 -0.73 -22.60 0.48
C PHE A 531 -0.77 -21.35 -0.40
N THR A 532 0.39 -20.89 -0.87
CA THR A 532 0.55 -19.77 -1.80
C THR A 532 1.19 -20.24 -3.10
N ASN A 533 0.52 -20.08 -4.25
CA ASN A 533 1.01 -20.52 -5.57
C ASN A 533 1.34 -22.03 -5.65
N PHE A 534 0.34 -22.90 -5.54
CA PHE A 534 0.53 -24.36 -5.59
C PHE A 534 -0.25 -25.03 -6.72
N ASP A 535 0.33 -26.10 -7.25
CA ASP A 535 -0.32 -27.02 -8.19
C ASP A 535 -0.10 -28.48 -7.74
N PHE A 536 -0.82 -28.89 -6.69
CA PHE A 536 -0.75 -30.25 -6.15
C PHE A 536 -1.84 -31.13 -6.75
N SER A 537 -1.49 -32.37 -7.11
CA SER A 537 -2.45 -33.37 -7.56
C SER A 537 -3.41 -33.81 -6.46
N GLU A 538 -4.51 -34.44 -6.88
CA GLU A 538 -5.47 -35.08 -5.97
C GLU A 538 -4.80 -36.12 -5.03
N VAL A 539 -3.75 -36.80 -5.50
CA VAL A 539 -3.01 -37.79 -4.69
C VAL A 539 -2.28 -37.10 -3.55
N THR A 540 -1.62 -35.98 -3.82
CA THR A 540 -0.90 -35.19 -2.82
C THR A 540 -1.85 -34.61 -1.78
N TYR A 541 -3.00 -34.06 -2.21
CA TYR A 541 -4.03 -33.59 -1.26
C TYR A 541 -4.62 -34.71 -0.39
N LYS A 542 -4.81 -35.92 -0.91
CA LYS A 542 -5.22 -37.07 -0.09
C LYS A 542 -4.21 -37.36 1.01
N ARG A 543 -2.91 -37.40 0.67
CA ARG A 543 -1.83 -37.61 1.64
C ARG A 543 -1.78 -36.51 2.69
N LEU A 544 -1.93 -35.24 2.27
CA LEU A 544 -2.02 -34.10 3.19
C LEU A 544 -3.21 -34.23 4.17
N CYS A 545 -4.37 -34.66 3.69
CA CYS A 545 -5.54 -34.89 4.53
C CYS A 545 -5.34 -36.02 5.55
N GLU A 546 -4.66 -37.10 5.15
CA GLU A 546 -4.33 -38.22 6.04
C GLU A 546 -3.26 -37.84 7.08
N THR A 547 -2.31 -36.97 6.69
CA THR A 547 -1.18 -36.52 7.52
C THR A 547 -1.62 -35.46 8.54
N PHE A 548 -2.38 -34.45 8.10
CA PHE A 548 -2.81 -33.31 8.93
C PHE A 548 -4.32 -33.40 9.20
N GLN A 549 -4.72 -34.23 10.16
CA GLN A 549 -6.15 -34.52 10.38
C GLN A 549 -6.89 -33.44 11.18
N GLU A 550 -6.15 -32.59 11.89
CA GLU A 550 -6.69 -31.57 12.80
C GLU A 550 -7.01 -30.23 12.13
N ILE A 551 -6.88 -30.13 10.81
CA ILE A 551 -7.11 -28.88 10.06
C ILE A 551 -8.56 -28.41 10.19
N THR A 552 -8.69 -27.15 10.61
CA THR A 552 -9.95 -26.40 10.76
C THR A 552 -10.05 -25.23 9.80
N LEU A 553 -8.91 -24.67 9.37
CA LEU A 553 -8.79 -23.60 8.39
C LEU A 553 -7.82 -24.01 7.31
N PHE A 554 -8.27 -23.96 6.06
CA PHE A 554 -7.42 -24.16 4.90
C PHE A 554 -7.50 -22.95 3.98
N SER A 555 -6.37 -22.43 3.52
CA SER A 555 -6.31 -21.28 2.62
C SER A 555 -5.43 -21.59 1.43
N VAL A 556 -5.91 -21.31 0.22
CA VAL A 556 -5.08 -21.29 -0.99
C VAL A 556 -5.10 -19.88 -1.57
N LEU A 557 -3.93 -19.27 -1.61
CA LEU A 557 -3.70 -17.98 -2.22
C LEU A 557 -3.31 -18.19 -3.69
N HIS A 558 -3.91 -17.39 -4.57
CA HIS A 558 -3.67 -17.37 -6.02
C HIS A 558 -4.10 -18.63 -6.78
N SER A 559 -5.04 -19.41 -6.22
CA SER A 559 -5.71 -20.50 -6.95
C SER A 559 -7.21 -20.45 -6.67
N SER A 560 -8.00 -20.56 -7.73
CA SER A 560 -9.45 -20.60 -7.63
C SER A 560 -9.94 -21.95 -7.12
N ILE A 561 -11.14 -21.99 -6.52
CA ILE A 561 -11.77 -23.26 -6.14
C ILE A 561 -12.04 -24.16 -7.36
N ALA A 562 -12.23 -23.58 -8.54
CA ALA A 562 -12.50 -24.32 -9.76
C ALA A 562 -11.27 -25.05 -10.33
N GLU A 563 -10.08 -24.55 -10.03
CA GLU A 563 -8.80 -25.13 -10.47
C GLU A 563 -8.22 -26.08 -9.42
N SER A 564 -8.48 -25.85 -8.13
CA SER A 564 -7.93 -26.64 -7.05
C SER A 564 -8.44 -28.08 -7.03
N PRO A 565 -7.57 -29.11 -7.13
CA PRO A 565 -7.99 -30.52 -7.00
C PRO A 565 -8.61 -30.86 -5.64
N LEU A 566 -8.39 -30.03 -4.63
CA LEU A 566 -9.07 -30.15 -3.34
C LEU A 566 -10.60 -30.05 -3.49
N ALA A 567 -11.12 -29.22 -4.39
CA ALA A 567 -12.55 -29.08 -4.59
C ALA A 567 -13.18 -30.44 -4.98
N ASN A 568 -12.51 -31.23 -5.83
CA ASN A 568 -12.97 -32.57 -6.20
C ASN A 568 -13.03 -33.53 -5.01
N LEU A 569 -12.04 -33.45 -4.10
CA LEU A 569 -12.03 -34.25 -2.87
C LEU A 569 -13.17 -33.88 -1.92
N LEU A 570 -13.42 -32.58 -1.75
CA LEU A 570 -14.50 -32.09 -0.89
C LEU A 570 -15.86 -32.45 -1.48
N MET A 571 -16.02 -32.40 -2.80
CA MET A 571 -17.21 -32.83 -3.54
C MET A 571 -17.45 -34.34 -3.49
N ALA A 572 -16.39 -35.16 -3.45
CA ALA A 572 -16.57 -36.61 -3.30
C ALA A 572 -17.18 -36.96 -1.92
N GLY A 573 -16.92 -36.13 -0.90
CA GLY A 573 -17.39 -36.29 0.48
C GLY A 573 -16.75 -37.46 1.24
N THR A 574 -16.45 -38.57 0.58
CA THR A 574 -15.69 -39.70 1.11
C THR A 574 -14.81 -40.27 0.00
N VAL A 575 -13.52 -40.41 0.30
CA VAL A 575 -12.50 -40.81 -0.67
C VAL A 575 -11.73 -42.03 -0.18
N VAL A 576 -11.14 -42.78 -1.11
CA VAL A 576 -10.27 -43.92 -0.81
C VAL A 576 -8.86 -43.39 -0.54
N GLY A 577 -8.40 -43.56 0.71
CA GLY A 577 -7.02 -43.30 1.15
C GLY A 577 -6.20 -44.56 1.26
N GLN A 578 -5.01 -44.45 1.84
CA GLN A 578 -4.11 -45.59 2.04
C GLN A 578 -4.67 -46.56 3.09
N ASN A 579 -5.35 -46.03 4.11
CA ASN A 579 -5.87 -46.81 5.24
C ASN A 579 -7.38 -47.10 5.14
N GLY A 580 -7.98 -46.91 3.96
CA GLY A 580 -9.39 -47.14 3.70
C GLY A 580 -10.17 -45.88 3.34
N LEU A 581 -11.49 -45.91 3.52
CA LEU A 581 -12.36 -44.77 3.22
C LEU A 581 -12.26 -43.72 4.33
N PHE A 582 -12.08 -42.45 3.96
CA PHE A 582 -12.04 -41.34 4.90
C PHE A 582 -12.71 -40.08 4.34
N ILE A 583 -13.05 -39.14 5.23
CA ILE A 583 -13.59 -37.82 4.88
C ILE A 583 -12.42 -36.82 4.89
N PRO A 584 -12.14 -36.12 3.78
CA PRO A 584 -11.10 -35.08 3.74
C PRO A 584 -11.36 -33.98 4.78
N TRP A 585 -10.37 -33.76 5.67
CA TRP A 585 -10.40 -32.82 6.79
C TRP A 585 -11.79 -32.71 7.46
N PRO A 586 -12.18 -33.69 8.30
CA PRO A 586 -13.51 -33.73 8.89
C PRO A 586 -13.78 -32.58 9.85
N LYS A 587 -12.72 -31.91 10.35
CA LYS A 587 -12.80 -30.76 11.25
C LYS A 587 -12.75 -29.40 10.54
N LEU A 588 -12.61 -29.37 9.21
CA LEU A 588 -12.55 -28.15 8.41
C LEU A 588 -13.83 -27.32 8.57
N ARG A 589 -13.66 -26.05 8.92
CA ARG A 589 -14.72 -25.05 9.12
C ARG A 589 -14.58 -23.86 8.19
N ASP A 590 -13.35 -23.43 7.96
CA ASP A 590 -13.06 -22.24 7.17
C ASP A 590 -12.21 -22.64 5.96
N VAL A 591 -12.61 -22.19 4.78
CA VAL A 591 -11.85 -22.40 3.54
C VAL A 591 -11.67 -21.09 2.81
N SER A 592 -10.46 -20.83 2.33
CA SER A 592 -10.15 -19.66 1.51
C SER A 592 -9.64 -20.04 0.12
N PHE A 593 -10.11 -19.34 -0.90
CA PHE A 593 -9.66 -19.44 -2.30
C PHE A 593 -9.65 -18.05 -2.95
N SER A 594 -8.87 -17.90 -4.03
CA SER A 594 -9.11 -16.82 -4.99
C SER A 594 -10.49 -16.98 -5.63
N PHE A 595 -11.13 -15.87 -5.97
CA PHE A 595 -12.49 -15.87 -6.50
C PHE A 595 -12.64 -14.88 -7.66
N ASP A 596 -13.02 -15.41 -8.82
CA ASP A 596 -13.15 -14.66 -10.06
C ASP A 596 -14.62 -14.40 -10.45
N GLY A 597 -15.57 -14.67 -9.54
CA GLY A 597 -16.98 -14.35 -9.77
C GLY A 597 -17.76 -15.31 -10.66
N THR A 598 -17.16 -16.40 -11.14
CA THR A 598 -17.80 -17.23 -12.17
C THR A 598 -18.97 -18.07 -11.62
N ASN A 599 -20.01 -18.29 -12.43
CA ASN A 599 -21.15 -19.13 -12.05
C ASN A 599 -20.73 -20.55 -11.63
N LYS A 600 -19.66 -21.09 -12.25
CA LYS A 600 -19.12 -22.41 -11.94
C LYS A 600 -18.53 -22.46 -10.53
N GLU A 601 -17.82 -21.42 -10.11
CA GLU A 601 -17.27 -21.34 -8.75
C GLU A 601 -18.38 -21.22 -7.71
N GLN A 602 -19.41 -20.40 -7.98
CA GLN A 602 -20.57 -20.27 -7.09
C GLN A 602 -21.28 -21.62 -6.89
N GLU A 603 -21.50 -22.37 -7.97
CA GLU A 603 -22.10 -23.71 -7.92
C GLU A 603 -21.22 -24.69 -7.12
N LEU A 604 -19.90 -24.66 -7.33
CA LEU A 604 -18.96 -25.51 -6.58
C LEU A 604 -18.97 -25.19 -5.09
N ILE A 605 -18.96 -23.91 -4.72
CA ILE A 605 -19.03 -23.45 -3.32
C ILE A 605 -20.30 -23.97 -2.65
N GLN A 606 -21.46 -23.83 -3.31
CA GLN A 606 -22.74 -24.32 -2.80
C GLN A 606 -22.72 -25.84 -2.61
N ASN A 607 -22.29 -26.59 -3.63
CA ASN A 607 -22.28 -28.05 -3.58
C ASN A 607 -21.32 -28.58 -2.49
N VAL A 608 -20.13 -27.98 -2.36
CA VAL A 608 -19.18 -28.35 -1.30
C VAL A 608 -19.81 -28.13 0.09
N ALA A 609 -20.49 -27.00 0.30
CA ALA A 609 -21.17 -26.73 1.56
C ALA A 609 -22.27 -27.76 1.88
N GLU A 610 -23.09 -28.12 0.90
CA GLU A 610 -24.16 -29.13 1.03
C GLU A 610 -23.61 -30.52 1.36
N ILE A 611 -22.67 -31.02 0.55
CA ILE A 611 -22.10 -32.36 0.73
C ILE A 611 -21.45 -32.49 2.10
N ARG A 612 -20.70 -31.46 2.54
CA ARG A 612 -20.08 -31.48 3.86
C ARG A 612 -21.11 -31.46 4.99
N LYS A 613 -22.21 -30.74 4.83
CA LYS A 613 -23.32 -30.75 5.81
C LYS A 613 -23.98 -32.12 5.90
N GLU A 614 -24.25 -32.77 4.77
CA GLU A 614 -24.82 -34.13 4.72
C GLU A 614 -23.91 -35.17 5.40
N ARG A 615 -22.59 -34.97 5.32
CA ARG A 615 -21.59 -35.83 5.98
C ARG A 615 -21.35 -35.49 7.45
N GLY A 616 -22.04 -34.48 8.00
CA GLY A 616 -21.89 -34.05 9.40
C GLY A 616 -20.63 -33.24 9.69
N CYS A 617 -19.92 -32.77 8.66
CA CYS A 617 -18.68 -31.99 8.75
C CYS A 617 -18.81 -30.61 8.07
N GLY A 618 -19.98 -29.99 8.23
CA GLY A 618 -20.34 -28.72 7.58
C GLY A 618 -19.35 -27.57 7.85
N LEU A 619 -19.17 -26.74 6.83
CA LEU A 619 -18.35 -25.53 6.89
C LEU A 619 -19.08 -24.43 7.67
N SER A 620 -18.31 -23.47 8.16
CA SER A 620 -18.79 -22.25 8.81
C SER A 620 -18.58 -21.04 7.91
N ARG A 621 -17.44 -20.97 7.20
CA ARG A 621 -17.10 -19.82 6.36
C ARG A 621 -16.40 -20.19 5.06
N PHE A 622 -16.72 -19.45 4.01
CA PHE A 622 -15.91 -19.32 2.80
C PHE A 622 -15.31 -17.91 2.77
N LEU A 623 -13.98 -17.84 2.72
CA LEU A 623 -13.23 -16.61 2.53
C LEU A 623 -12.87 -16.53 1.04
N LEU A 624 -13.33 -15.50 0.36
CA LEU A 624 -13.16 -15.35 -1.08
C LEU A 624 -12.23 -14.16 -1.33
N ARG A 625 -10.99 -14.45 -1.74
CA ARG A 625 -10.01 -13.42 -2.05
C ARG A 625 -10.31 -12.85 -3.43
N ILE A 626 -10.53 -11.54 -3.49
CA ILE A 626 -10.68 -10.80 -4.75
C ILE A 626 -9.32 -10.18 -5.09
N CYS A 627 -8.84 -10.39 -6.32
CA CYS A 627 -7.62 -9.75 -6.78
C CYS A 627 -7.92 -8.26 -7.05
N SER A 628 -7.23 -7.37 -6.35
CA SER A 628 -7.48 -5.92 -6.35
C SER A 628 -7.00 -5.19 -7.61
N ASP A 629 -6.60 -5.91 -8.65
CA ASP A 629 -6.05 -5.29 -9.87
C ASP A 629 -7.12 -4.69 -10.78
N ASP A 630 -8.39 -5.05 -10.57
CA ASP A 630 -9.51 -4.52 -11.31
C ASP A 630 -10.37 -3.64 -10.40
N ASP A 631 -10.68 -2.42 -10.84
CA ASP A 631 -11.69 -1.50 -10.28
C ASP A 631 -13.14 -2.10 -10.32
N GLU A 632 -13.26 -3.43 -10.32
CA GLU A 632 -14.51 -4.16 -10.42
C GLU A 632 -15.28 -4.15 -9.09
N GLU A 633 -16.58 -3.93 -9.24
CA GLU A 633 -17.58 -3.95 -8.19
C GLU A 633 -17.53 -5.31 -7.46
N TYR A 634 -17.43 -5.30 -6.12
CA TYR A 634 -17.47 -6.54 -5.33
C TYR A 634 -18.64 -7.41 -5.81
N PRO A 635 -18.42 -8.68 -6.17
CA PRO A 635 -19.47 -9.53 -6.70
C PRO A 635 -20.67 -9.59 -5.74
N GLU A 636 -21.88 -9.69 -6.30
CA GLU A 636 -23.10 -9.81 -5.51
C GLU A 636 -22.95 -10.92 -4.46
N LYS A 637 -23.41 -10.64 -3.24
CA LYS A 637 -23.27 -11.53 -2.10
C LYS A 637 -23.78 -12.94 -2.44
N ILE A 638 -22.88 -13.93 -2.43
CA ILE A 638 -23.26 -15.33 -2.58
C ILE A 638 -24.04 -15.75 -1.33
N GLU A 639 -25.35 -15.98 -1.50
CA GLU A 639 -26.18 -16.58 -0.46
C GLU A 639 -26.09 -18.10 -0.53
N ILE A 640 -25.23 -18.68 0.32
CA ILE A 640 -25.20 -20.14 0.48
C ILE A 640 -26.39 -20.55 1.34
N HIS A 641 -27.27 -21.39 0.80
CA HIS A 641 -28.23 -22.11 1.63
C HIS A 641 -27.44 -23.07 2.52
N ASN A 642 -27.32 -22.80 3.84
CA ASN A 642 -26.89 -23.72 4.93
C ASN A 642 -26.20 -23.04 6.14
N ASP A 643 -26.45 -21.76 6.41
CA ASP A 643 -25.79 -20.99 7.50
C ASP A 643 -24.27 -20.80 7.34
N VAL A 644 -23.73 -21.05 6.14
CA VAL A 644 -22.32 -20.80 5.80
C VAL A 644 -22.17 -19.33 5.38
N VAL A 645 -21.19 -18.64 5.96
CA VAL A 645 -20.94 -17.22 5.67
C VAL A 645 -19.87 -17.08 4.58
N CYS A 646 -20.23 -16.49 3.44
CA CYS A 646 -19.28 -16.00 2.45
C CYS A 646 -18.79 -14.60 2.82
N GLN A 647 -17.47 -14.40 2.88
CA GLN A 647 -16.85 -13.10 3.12
C GLN A 647 -15.80 -12.83 2.05
N TYR A 648 -15.87 -11.66 1.44
CA TYR A 648 -14.86 -11.19 0.51
C TYR A 648 -13.76 -10.44 1.26
N TYR A 649 -12.52 -10.61 0.80
CA TYR A 649 -11.40 -9.84 1.31
C TYR A 649 -10.37 -9.57 0.21
N SER A 650 -9.69 -8.43 0.30
CA SER A 650 -8.63 -8.00 -0.63
C SER A 650 -7.28 -7.79 0.06
N GLY A 651 -7.22 -8.00 1.39
CA GLY A 651 -6.03 -7.74 2.19
C GLY A 651 -5.02 -8.89 2.20
N ILE A 652 -3.76 -8.53 2.45
CA ILE A 652 -2.65 -9.46 2.74
C ILE A 652 -2.89 -10.10 4.11
N ASP A 653 -2.76 -11.43 4.21
CA ASP A 653 -2.87 -12.12 5.48
C ASP A 653 -1.72 -11.71 6.42
N MET A 654 -2.06 -11.05 7.52
CA MET A 654 -1.07 -10.62 8.50
C MET A 654 -0.46 -11.81 9.22
N TRP A 655 0.87 -11.92 9.16
CA TRP A 655 1.62 -12.94 9.88
C TRP A 655 2.74 -12.35 10.76
N PRO A 656 2.93 -12.82 12.00
CA PRO A 656 2.13 -13.85 12.65
C PRO A 656 0.70 -13.39 12.91
N HIS A 657 -0.23 -14.34 12.95
CA HIS A 657 -1.64 -14.04 13.14
C HIS A 657 -1.82 -13.22 14.44
N ARG A 658 -2.51 -12.07 14.36
CA ARG A 658 -2.69 -11.10 15.45
C ARG A 658 -1.48 -10.22 15.81
N ARG A 659 -0.47 -10.10 14.93
CA ARG A 659 0.51 -9.01 15.06
C ARG A 659 -0.19 -7.65 15.09
N THR A 660 0.40 -6.67 15.78
CA THR A 660 -0.21 -5.34 15.99
C THR A 660 0.34 -4.26 15.06
N TYR A 661 1.22 -4.63 14.13
CA TYR A 661 1.86 -3.74 13.17
C TYR A 661 1.93 -4.42 11.78
N ILE A 662 2.10 -3.61 10.73
CA ILE A 662 2.36 -4.10 9.37
C ILE A 662 3.88 -4.25 9.20
N ASP A 663 4.31 -5.37 8.64
CA ASP A 663 5.71 -5.65 8.36
C ASP A 663 5.99 -5.39 6.89
N TYR A 664 6.29 -4.13 6.55
CA TYR A 664 6.54 -3.68 5.18
C TYR A 664 7.71 -4.40 4.49
N ASP A 665 8.62 -4.96 5.28
CA ASP A 665 9.75 -5.70 4.73
C ASP A 665 9.31 -7.09 4.21
N ASP A 666 8.13 -7.62 4.58
CA ASP A 666 7.62 -8.97 4.22
C ASP A 666 7.15 -9.08 2.75
N THR A 667 8.02 -8.70 1.82
CA THR A 667 7.77 -8.73 0.37
C THR A 667 7.83 -10.13 -0.24
N LEU A 668 8.27 -11.14 0.53
CA LEU A 668 8.45 -12.51 0.04
C LEU A 668 7.23 -13.40 0.26
N PHE A 669 6.34 -13.03 1.18
CA PHE A 669 5.08 -13.72 1.46
C PHE A 669 3.93 -12.70 1.38
N PRO A 670 3.50 -12.34 0.15
CA PRO A 670 2.41 -11.39 -0.06
C PRO A 670 1.02 -11.97 0.25
#